data_AF-A0A5G2RC85-F1
#
_entry.id   AF-A0A5G2RC85-F1
#
_cell.length_a   1.000
_cell.length_b   1.000
_cell.length_c   1.000
_cell.angle_alpha   90.00
_cell.angle_beta   90.00
_cell.angle_gamma   90.00
#
_symmetry.space_group_name_H-M   'P 1'
#
loop_
_entity.id
_entity.type
_entity.pdbx_description
1 polymer ?
#
loop_
_entity_poly.entity_id
_entity_poly.type
_entity_poly.pdbx_seq_one_letter_code
_entity_poly.pdbx_strand_id
1 'polypeptide(L)'
;MGTRWTCPGPSLLVLFCYGQLLPWLRAKVGTMPISFSTDELYSETVAKAFLQFYERTAQVVWNQFMEATWNYVTNITNKNREEMLRKDVERSQHTLYFGTRARLFKIDDFQDPDVKRMLSKLQNLYKAALPEDELREYNQILAYMETTYSMAQVCLNEGPCLPLEPDLEEVMATSRDQKELLWAWQGWRDAVGRQLRMTFERYVQLSNKAAELNGYEDMGAMWRSAYESDTLEQDVEQLYEELQPLYLNLHAYVRRGLYRFYGPQLIDPRGPIPAHILGNMWAQSWVSILDLVLPFPEKPPEDITKIMKGQHWKPEKMFQEAEKFFTSLGLLSTPPEFWKNSMMERPTDGREVECHASAWDFYNGEDFRIKKCTEVTIEDLLSIFHQMGHIQYFLQYKNLSVIFRAGANPAFEEAVGSVITLSASSHKHLLNRGLLSHQHQDEEEEVNFLMSMALEKIAFIPFAYLVDRFRWKVFDGTIRKAVYNQEWWNLRLKYQGLCPPVPRTEDDFDPGAKFHISASMPYIRYFLSLMLQFQIHEALCKASGHVGPLHRCDIYNSKKAGKLLADVLKLGSSKPWPEVLQKITGETKVSTKALMTYFKPLLNWLVTENVRHGEILGWPDFSCSLEQSFDKETDRAAFLGLELNPDQAKSGQWVLLALSFVMLLMVLLLAYKVYTLEKKSLDTSTRDNSVHVPPPKAYFLGTAMEPHQVVRRQWMLLGLCLILMLCSVGLIIRIFTQHSWKPPWMRDEWWSWD
;
A
#
# COMPACT_ATOMS: atom_id res chain seq x y z
N MET A 1 34.29 -2.60 -55.93
CA MET A 1 33.15 -1.90 -56.57
C MET A 1 31.87 -2.35 -55.89
N GLY A 2 31.12 -1.43 -55.27
CA GLY A 2 29.68 -1.60 -55.00
C GLY A 2 29.25 -2.12 -53.63
N THR A 3 29.53 -1.40 -52.54
CA THR A 3 28.77 -1.50 -51.28
C THR A 3 27.64 -0.46 -51.27
N ARG A 4 26.39 -0.91 -51.39
CA ARG A 4 25.18 -0.09 -51.16
C ARG A 4 24.75 -0.29 -49.70
N TRP A 5 24.95 0.75 -48.89
CA TRP A 5 24.27 0.92 -47.61
C TRP A 5 23.00 1.73 -47.86
N THR A 6 21.86 1.14 -47.51
CA THR A 6 20.56 1.80 -47.44
C THR A 6 20.42 2.52 -46.10
N CYS A 7 19.95 3.76 -46.15
CA CYS A 7 19.71 4.66 -45.02
C CYS A 7 18.92 4.04 -43.86
N PRO A 8 19.25 4.35 -42.59
CA PRO A 8 18.27 4.41 -41.52
C PRO A 8 17.54 5.76 -41.51
N GLY A 9 16.23 5.71 -41.28
CA GLY A 9 15.30 6.83 -41.26
C GLY A 9 15.42 7.79 -40.06
N PRO A 10 14.57 8.83 -40.02
CA PRO A 10 14.85 10.10 -39.36
C PRO A 10 14.30 10.12 -37.93
N SER A 11 15.17 10.06 -36.92
CA SER A 11 14.73 10.32 -35.52
C SER A 11 15.75 11.04 -34.65
N LEU A 12 16.81 11.62 -35.23
CA LEU A 12 17.82 12.37 -34.48
C LEU A 12 18.21 13.72 -35.12
N LEU A 13 17.50 14.14 -36.17
CA LEU A 13 17.81 15.37 -36.92
C LEU A 13 16.79 16.51 -36.76
N VAL A 14 15.78 16.36 -35.90
CA VAL A 14 14.83 17.45 -35.60
C VAL A 14 15.32 18.38 -34.48
N LEU A 15 16.36 18.00 -33.74
CA LEU A 15 16.98 18.83 -32.69
C LEU A 15 18.18 19.68 -33.15
N PHE A 16 18.60 19.56 -34.41
CA PHE A 16 19.69 20.36 -34.98
C PHE A 16 19.26 21.39 -36.03
N CYS A 17 17.98 21.43 -36.41
CA CYS A 17 17.47 22.31 -37.47
C CYS A 17 16.89 23.66 -37.01
N TYR A 18 17.06 24.05 -35.75
CA TYR A 18 16.80 25.43 -35.27
C TYR A 18 18.07 26.22 -34.96
N GLY A 19 19.20 25.80 -35.54
CA GLY A 19 20.50 26.43 -35.34
C GLY A 19 21.16 26.87 -36.64
N GLN A 20 20.44 27.48 -37.58
CA GLN A 20 21.01 28.35 -38.64
C GLN A 20 19.92 28.82 -39.61
N LEU A 21 19.54 30.10 -39.51
CA LEU A 21 19.20 30.99 -40.62
C LEU A 21 18.77 32.35 -40.06
N LEU A 22 19.67 33.34 -40.13
CA LEU A 22 19.35 34.76 -40.33
C LEU A 22 20.65 35.52 -40.65
N PRO A 23 21.02 35.69 -41.94
CA PRO A 23 22.22 36.42 -42.35
C PRO A 23 22.02 37.95 -42.38
N TRP A 24 21.44 38.54 -41.33
CA TRP A 24 21.28 40.00 -41.18
C TRP A 24 21.96 40.61 -39.94
N LEU A 25 22.69 39.82 -39.15
CA LEU A 25 23.48 40.31 -38.00
C LEU A 25 24.95 40.62 -38.35
N ARG A 26 25.17 41.34 -39.47
CA ARG A 26 26.44 42.03 -39.75
C ARG A 26 26.21 43.54 -39.80
N ALA A 27 25.60 44.08 -38.75
CA ALA A 27 25.65 45.51 -38.46
C ALA A 27 26.87 45.78 -37.56
N LYS A 28 27.63 46.80 -37.94
CA LYS A 28 28.89 47.24 -37.33
C LYS A 28 28.81 47.33 -35.81
N VAL A 29 29.90 46.91 -35.15
CA VAL A 29 30.21 47.16 -33.75
C VAL A 29 30.14 48.67 -33.48
N GLY A 30 29.04 49.07 -32.84
CA GLY A 30 28.83 50.35 -32.19
C GLY A 30 28.11 50.04 -30.89
N THR A 31 28.74 50.38 -29.78
CA THR A 31 28.31 50.11 -28.41
C THR A 31 26.85 50.54 -28.14
N MET A 32 25.97 49.55 -27.97
CA MET A 32 24.71 49.67 -27.23
C MET A 32 24.62 48.46 -26.29
N PRO A 33 24.47 48.64 -24.96
CA PRO A 33 24.18 47.54 -24.07
C PRO A 33 22.69 47.26 -24.19
N ILE A 34 22.29 46.31 -25.05
CA ILE A 34 20.96 45.71 -24.91
C ILE A 34 21.08 44.69 -23.77
N SER A 35 21.01 45.18 -22.53
CA SER A 35 20.70 44.32 -21.40
C SER A 35 19.20 44.01 -21.48
N PHE A 36 18.82 42.89 -22.09
CA PHE A 36 17.48 42.35 -21.87
C PHE A 36 17.35 42.12 -20.36
N SER A 37 16.35 42.72 -19.73
CA SER A 37 16.08 42.42 -18.32
C SER A 37 15.67 40.95 -18.22
N THR A 38 16.04 40.29 -17.13
CA THR A 38 15.59 38.91 -16.84
C THR A 38 14.06 38.80 -16.88
N ASP A 39 13.33 39.89 -16.62
CA ASP A 39 11.87 39.91 -16.62
C ASP A 39 11.28 39.96 -18.05
N GLU A 40 12.01 40.48 -19.04
CA GLU A 40 11.59 40.38 -20.46
C GLU A 40 11.78 38.96 -21.02
N LEU A 41 12.83 38.27 -20.57
CA LEU A 41 13.20 36.93 -21.03
C LEU A 41 12.21 35.84 -20.56
N TYR A 42 11.58 36.03 -19.39
CA TYR A 42 10.61 35.10 -18.80
C TYR A 42 9.21 35.71 -18.65
N SER A 43 8.82 36.54 -19.62
CA SER A 43 7.46 37.11 -19.69
C SER A 43 6.38 36.04 -19.95
N GLU A 44 5.12 36.38 -19.63
CA GLU A 44 3.98 35.48 -19.83
C GLU A 44 3.80 35.05 -21.30
N THR A 45 4.12 35.93 -22.26
CA THR A 45 4.11 35.61 -23.69
C THR A 45 5.12 34.51 -24.03
N VAL A 46 6.32 34.57 -23.47
CA VAL A 46 7.35 33.54 -23.64
C VAL A 46 6.92 32.24 -22.96
N ALA A 47 6.30 32.32 -21.78
CA ALA A 47 5.73 31.16 -21.11
C ALA A 47 4.67 30.44 -21.95
N LYS A 48 3.78 31.17 -22.61
CA LYS A 48 2.77 30.60 -23.54
C LYS A 48 3.43 29.87 -24.70
N ALA A 49 4.45 30.45 -25.32
CA ALA A 49 5.21 29.80 -26.40
C ALA A 49 5.95 28.55 -25.90
N PHE A 50 6.55 28.61 -24.71
CA PHE A 50 7.21 27.48 -24.06
C PHE A 50 6.24 26.32 -23.78
N LEU A 51 5.04 26.61 -23.26
CA LEU A 51 4.00 25.61 -22.99
C LEU A 51 3.46 24.97 -24.28
N GLN A 52 3.30 25.74 -25.36
CA GLN A 52 2.92 25.19 -26.66
C GLN A 52 3.99 24.24 -27.22
N PHE A 53 5.27 24.55 -27.01
CA PHE A 53 6.36 23.66 -27.40
C PHE A 53 6.43 22.39 -26.52
N TYR A 54 6.18 22.53 -25.22
CA TYR A 54 6.01 21.40 -24.32
C TYR A 54 4.91 20.47 -24.81
N GLU A 55 3.71 21.00 -25.09
CA GLU A 55 2.55 20.21 -25.49
C GLU A 55 2.84 19.30 -26.69
N ARG A 56 3.43 19.87 -27.75
CA ARG A 56 3.75 19.12 -28.98
C ARG A 56 4.76 18.00 -28.76
N THR A 57 5.75 18.24 -27.90
CA THR A 57 6.81 17.25 -27.63
C THR A 57 6.38 16.21 -26.60
N ALA A 58 5.63 16.62 -25.58
CA ALA A 58 5.11 15.75 -24.53
C ALA A 58 4.18 14.69 -25.09
N GLN A 59 3.24 15.04 -25.99
CA GLN A 59 2.35 14.07 -26.63
C GLN A 59 3.12 12.93 -27.32
N VAL A 60 4.21 13.25 -28.03
CA VAL A 60 5.05 12.25 -28.71
C VAL A 60 5.82 11.38 -27.70
N VAL A 61 6.51 12.00 -26.75
CA VAL A 61 7.36 11.29 -25.79
C VAL A 61 6.52 10.41 -24.86
N TRP A 62 5.37 10.92 -24.41
CA TRP A 62 4.48 10.18 -23.51
C TRP A 62 3.80 9.03 -24.25
N ASN A 63 3.32 9.26 -25.48
CA ASN A 63 2.76 8.18 -26.31
C ASN A 63 3.76 7.02 -26.50
N GLN A 64 5.01 7.31 -26.87
CA GLN A 64 6.04 6.27 -27.03
C GLN A 64 6.34 5.50 -25.73
N PHE A 65 6.34 6.20 -24.60
CA PHE A 65 6.48 5.55 -23.29
C PHE A 65 5.28 4.66 -22.97
N MET A 66 4.05 5.13 -23.23
CA MET A 66 2.83 4.36 -23.01
C MET A 66 2.76 3.12 -23.89
N GLU A 67 3.18 3.21 -25.16
CA GLU A 67 3.29 2.04 -26.05
C GLU A 67 4.30 1.01 -25.54
N ALA A 68 5.50 1.43 -25.14
CA ALA A 68 6.51 0.52 -24.60
C ALA A 68 6.06 -0.14 -23.29
N THR A 69 5.39 0.62 -22.42
CA THR A 69 4.84 0.10 -21.17
C THR A 69 3.71 -0.87 -21.42
N TRP A 70 2.76 -0.54 -22.31
CA TRP A 70 1.68 -1.43 -22.73
C TRP A 70 2.22 -2.77 -23.25
N ASN A 71 3.24 -2.73 -24.12
CA ASN A 71 3.88 -3.92 -24.65
C ASN A 71 4.54 -4.78 -23.57
N TYR A 72 5.05 -4.17 -22.50
CA TYR A 72 5.60 -4.90 -21.37
C TYR A 72 4.51 -5.56 -20.52
N VAL A 73 3.50 -4.80 -20.09
CA VAL A 73 2.47 -5.33 -19.18
C VAL A 73 1.52 -6.34 -19.84
N THR A 74 1.43 -6.33 -21.18
CA THR A 74 0.67 -7.33 -21.97
C THR A 74 1.54 -8.42 -22.62
N ASN A 75 2.84 -8.39 -22.37
CA ASN A 75 3.80 -9.41 -22.80
C ASN A 75 5.12 -9.26 -22.02
N ILE A 76 5.18 -9.84 -20.83
CA ILE A 76 6.30 -9.71 -19.89
C ILE A 76 7.51 -10.49 -20.43
N THR A 77 8.48 -9.78 -20.99
CA THR A 77 9.76 -10.34 -21.46
C THR A 77 10.91 -9.40 -21.13
N ASN A 78 12.13 -9.93 -21.04
CA ASN A 78 13.33 -9.11 -20.81
C ASN A 78 13.48 -8.00 -21.88
N LYS A 79 13.20 -8.32 -23.14
CA LYS A 79 13.25 -7.36 -24.25
C LYS A 79 12.26 -6.21 -24.07
N ASN A 80 11.00 -6.51 -23.76
CA ASN A 80 9.98 -5.47 -23.57
C ASN A 80 10.26 -4.65 -22.30
N ARG A 81 10.81 -5.29 -21.25
CA ARG A 81 11.25 -4.60 -20.04
C ARG A 81 12.35 -3.58 -20.32
N GLU A 82 13.38 -3.97 -21.06
CA GLU A 82 14.48 -3.08 -21.44
C GLU A 82 14.01 -1.91 -22.30
N GLU A 83 13.11 -2.16 -23.25
CA GLU A 83 12.52 -1.10 -24.08
C GLU A 83 11.67 -0.13 -23.26
N MET A 84 10.82 -0.63 -22.37
CA MET A 84 10.05 0.20 -21.44
C MET A 84 10.96 1.07 -20.58
N LEU A 85 11.99 0.48 -19.94
CA LEU A 85 12.95 1.22 -19.11
C LEU A 85 13.71 2.29 -19.90
N ARG A 86 14.09 1.98 -21.15
CA ARG A 86 14.73 2.93 -22.06
C ARG A 86 13.82 4.12 -22.37
N LYS A 87 12.55 3.86 -22.71
CA LYS A 87 11.55 4.91 -22.95
C LYS A 87 11.22 5.71 -21.71
N ASP A 88 11.27 5.11 -20.52
CA ASP A 88 11.06 5.83 -19.26
C ASP A 88 12.19 6.84 -18.97
N VAL A 89 13.43 6.49 -19.31
CA VAL A 89 14.58 7.41 -19.22
C VAL A 89 14.42 8.57 -20.21
N GLU A 90 14.05 8.30 -21.47
CA GLU A 90 13.77 9.36 -22.46
C GLU A 90 12.66 10.32 -21.98
N ARG A 91 11.58 9.77 -21.43
CA ARG A 91 10.51 10.57 -20.81
C ARG A 91 11.01 11.40 -19.64
N SER A 92 11.81 10.81 -18.76
CA SER A 92 12.37 11.51 -17.61
C SER A 92 13.31 12.64 -18.02
N GLN A 93 14.11 12.46 -19.08
CA GLN A 93 14.96 13.53 -19.64
C GLN A 93 14.13 14.69 -20.20
N HIS A 94 13.01 14.38 -20.87
CA HIS A 94 12.05 15.39 -21.33
C HIS A 94 11.46 16.17 -20.13
N THR A 95 10.98 15.45 -19.10
CA THR A 95 10.48 16.07 -17.86
C THR A 95 11.53 16.96 -17.20
N LEU A 96 12.77 16.50 -17.09
CA LEU A 96 13.88 17.27 -16.53
C LEU A 96 14.15 18.55 -17.33
N TYR A 97 14.22 18.45 -18.67
CA TYR A 97 14.48 19.59 -19.54
C TYR A 97 13.42 20.69 -19.40
N PHE A 98 12.14 20.31 -19.39
CA PHE A 98 11.04 21.26 -19.33
C PHE A 98 10.81 21.77 -17.91
N GLY A 99 10.80 20.91 -16.90
CA GLY A 99 10.52 21.37 -15.54
C GLY A 99 11.62 22.25 -14.94
N THR A 100 12.89 22.01 -15.27
CA THR A 100 13.98 22.93 -14.86
C THR A 100 13.83 24.32 -15.46
N ARG A 101 13.35 24.41 -16.71
CA ARG A 101 13.03 25.69 -17.36
C ARG A 101 11.74 26.31 -16.83
N ALA A 102 10.74 25.49 -16.48
CA ALA A 102 9.51 25.96 -15.87
C ALA A 102 9.77 26.69 -14.53
N ARG A 103 10.82 26.28 -13.79
CA ARG A 103 11.27 26.93 -12.55
C ARG A 103 11.89 28.32 -12.76
N LEU A 104 12.25 28.70 -14.00
CA LEU A 104 12.83 30.01 -14.31
C LEU A 104 11.75 31.11 -14.45
N PHE A 105 10.49 30.72 -14.68
CA PHE A 105 9.37 31.64 -14.76
C PHE A 105 8.87 32.02 -13.37
N LYS A 106 8.77 33.34 -13.10
CA LYS A 106 8.11 33.88 -11.90
C LYS A 106 6.60 33.85 -12.10
N ILE A 107 5.97 32.75 -11.69
CA ILE A 107 4.55 32.48 -11.96
C ILE A 107 3.59 33.47 -11.27
N ASP A 108 4.00 34.07 -10.14
CA ASP A 108 3.14 34.97 -9.36
C ASP A 108 2.76 36.23 -10.14
N ASP A 109 3.65 36.71 -11.00
CA ASP A 109 3.50 37.94 -11.77
C ASP A 109 2.57 37.80 -12.99
N PHE A 110 2.21 36.57 -13.38
CA PHE A 110 1.41 36.32 -14.59
C PHE A 110 -0.07 36.66 -14.37
N GLN A 111 -0.82 36.89 -15.46
CA GLN A 111 -2.25 37.21 -15.39
C GLN A 111 -3.11 36.00 -15.74
N ASP A 112 -2.68 35.16 -16.69
CA ASP A 112 -3.44 33.98 -17.12
C ASP A 112 -3.36 32.83 -16.10
N PRO A 113 -4.48 32.46 -15.45
CA PRO A 113 -4.48 31.45 -14.39
C PRO A 113 -4.16 30.05 -14.91
N ASP A 114 -4.49 29.75 -16.18
CA ASP A 114 -4.22 28.44 -16.76
C ASP A 114 -2.72 28.30 -17.03
N VAL A 115 -2.03 29.38 -17.45
CA VAL A 115 -0.56 29.41 -17.56
C VAL A 115 0.11 29.21 -16.21
N LYS A 116 -0.36 29.89 -15.15
CA LYS A 116 0.17 29.70 -13.79
C LYS A 116 0.08 28.24 -13.36
N ARG A 117 -1.10 27.64 -13.53
CA ARG A 117 -1.36 26.25 -13.12
C ARG A 117 -0.58 25.24 -13.96
N MET A 118 -0.43 25.48 -15.26
CA MET A 118 0.40 24.63 -16.12
C MET A 118 1.86 24.66 -15.66
N LEU A 119 2.41 25.85 -15.42
CA LEU A 119 3.80 25.99 -14.98
C LEU A 119 4.03 25.42 -13.58
N SER A 120 3.11 25.64 -12.64
CA SER A 120 3.24 25.08 -11.29
C SER A 120 3.29 23.54 -11.31
N LYS A 121 2.48 22.91 -12.17
CA LYS A 121 2.54 21.45 -12.39
C LYS A 121 3.85 21.00 -13.04
N LEU A 122 4.38 21.73 -14.02
CA LEU A 122 5.64 21.40 -14.70
C LEU A 122 6.88 21.58 -13.82
N GLN A 123 6.83 22.44 -12.80
CA GLN A 123 7.95 22.66 -11.89
C GLN A 123 8.28 21.43 -11.03
N ASN A 124 7.32 20.51 -10.88
CA ASN A 124 7.51 19.23 -10.23
C ASN A 124 8.10 18.21 -11.22
N LEU A 125 9.34 17.80 -10.98
CA LEU A 125 10.12 16.87 -11.82
C LEU A 125 9.86 15.41 -11.45
N TYR A 126 9.27 15.13 -10.30
CA TYR A 126 9.14 13.78 -9.76
C TYR A 126 10.49 13.06 -9.73
N LYS A 127 10.49 11.75 -10.03
CA LYS A 127 11.71 10.93 -10.09
C LYS A 127 12.76 11.46 -11.08
N ALA A 128 12.38 12.26 -12.07
CA ALA A 128 13.32 12.82 -13.06
C ALA A 128 14.31 13.81 -12.44
N ALA A 129 14.09 14.27 -11.21
CA ALA A 129 15.07 15.05 -10.47
C ALA A 129 16.31 14.24 -10.05
N LEU A 130 16.21 12.91 -9.97
CA LEU A 130 17.33 12.04 -9.59
C LEU A 130 18.47 12.11 -10.64
N PRO A 131 19.73 12.00 -10.19
CA PRO A 131 20.86 11.70 -11.06
C PRO A 131 20.58 10.50 -11.98
N GLU A 132 21.16 10.49 -13.17
CA GLU A 132 20.81 9.52 -14.22
C GLU A 132 21.06 8.05 -13.84
N ASP A 133 22.12 7.78 -13.06
CA ASP A 133 22.44 6.47 -12.50
C ASP A 133 21.42 6.02 -11.44
N GLU A 134 21.08 6.90 -10.51
CA GLU A 134 20.06 6.66 -9.48
C GLU A 134 18.65 6.54 -10.06
N LEU A 135 18.32 7.31 -11.10
CA LEU A 135 17.06 7.20 -11.83
C LEU A 135 16.94 5.82 -12.51
N ARG A 136 18.02 5.33 -13.12
CA ARG A 136 18.05 3.98 -13.70
C ARG A 136 17.85 2.91 -12.63
N GLU A 137 18.56 3.03 -11.51
CA GLU A 137 18.41 2.13 -10.36
C GLU A 137 16.96 2.15 -9.85
N TYR A 138 16.38 3.34 -9.67
CA TYR A 138 14.99 3.52 -9.23
C TYR A 138 13.99 2.85 -10.16
N ASN A 139 14.13 3.06 -11.48
CA ASN A 139 13.24 2.43 -12.47
C ASN A 139 13.38 0.91 -12.50
N GLN A 140 14.61 0.39 -12.34
CA GLN A 140 14.86 -1.06 -12.24
C GLN A 140 14.24 -1.66 -10.98
N ILE A 141 14.35 -0.97 -9.84
CA ILE A 141 13.73 -1.38 -8.57
C ILE A 141 12.21 -1.44 -8.72
N LEU A 142 11.57 -0.40 -9.27
CA LEU A 142 10.13 -0.41 -9.50
C LEU A 142 9.69 -1.57 -10.39
N ALA A 143 10.36 -1.75 -11.53
CA ALA A 143 10.07 -2.86 -12.44
C ALA A 143 10.28 -4.22 -11.76
N TYR A 144 11.32 -4.37 -10.93
CA TYR A 144 11.56 -5.61 -10.17
C TYR A 144 10.45 -5.88 -9.16
N MET A 145 10.04 -4.89 -8.35
CA MET A 145 8.99 -5.06 -7.36
C MET A 145 7.66 -5.46 -8.01
N GLU A 146 7.27 -4.77 -9.08
CA GLU A 146 6.05 -5.07 -9.84
C GLU A 146 6.10 -6.46 -10.49
N THR A 147 7.23 -6.83 -11.11
CA THR A 147 7.41 -8.16 -11.74
C THR A 147 7.37 -9.28 -10.71
N THR A 148 8.03 -9.08 -9.56
CA THR A 148 8.04 -10.06 -8.46
C THR A 148 6.62 -10.31 -7.98
N TYR A 149 5.82 -9.25 -7.82
CA TYR A 149 4.41 -9.38 -7.45
C TYR A 149 3.62 -10.14 -8.53
N SER A 150 3.69 -9.70 -9.79
CA SER A 150 2.83 -10.24 -10.86
C SER A 150 3.17 -11.67 -11.28
N MET A 151 4.43 -12.10 -11.11
CA MET A 151 4.89 -13.45 -11.48
C MET A 151 4.95 -14.43 -10.31
N ALA A 152 4.69 -13.99 -9.08
CA ALA A 152 4.76 -14.86 -7.92
C ALA A 152 3.69 -15.95 -7.95
N GLN A 153 4.08 -17.12 -7.44
CA GLN A 153 3.21 -18.28 -7.30
C GLN A 153 3.47 -18.92 -5.93
N VAL A 154 2.44 -19.58 -5.39
CA VAL A 154 2.51 -20.32 -4.13
C VAL A 154 2.38 -21.81 -4.45
N CYS A 155 3.41 -22.59 -4.11
CA CYS A 155 3.46 -24.01 -4.42
C CYS A 155 3.06 -24.86 -3.21
N LEU A 156 2.30 -25.92 -3.47
CA LEU A 156 2.12 -27.03 -2.52
C LEU A 156 3.39 -27.90 -2.54
N ASN A 157 3.81 -28.45 -1.40
CA ASN A 157 5.07 -29.22 -1.27
C ASN A 157 5.28 -30.28 -2.36
N GLU A 158 4.21 -30.96 -2.77
CA GLU A 158 4.20 -31.99 -3.82
C GLU A 158 3.17 -31.69 -4.94
N GLY A 159 2.68 -30.45 -5.04
CA GLY A 159 1.55 -30.08 -5.89
C GLY A 159 1.81 -28.89 -6.83
N PRO A 160 0.77 -28.44 -7.57
CA PRO A 160 0.88 -27.32 -8.50
C PRO A 160 1.18 -26.00 -7.79
N CYS A 161 1.84 -25.09 -8.50
CA CYS A 161 2.03 -23.71 -8.06
C CYS A 161 0.85 -22.85 -8.53
N LEU A 162 0.23 -22.13 -7.60
CA LEU A 162 -0.93 -21.30 -7.86
C LEU A 162 -0.51 -19.81 -7.94
N PRO A 163 -0.77 -19.11 -9.05
CA PRO A 163 -0.65 -17.65 -9.11
C PRO A 163 -1.74 -16.98 -8.25
N LEU A 164 -1.59 -15.67 -8.03
CA LEU A 164 -2.62 -14.90 -7.33
C LEU A 164 -3.97 -14.93 -8.06
N GLU A 165 -3.97 -14.47 -9.32
CA GLU A 165 -5.16 -14.37 -10.16
C GLU A 165 -5.16 -15.49 -11.22
N PRO A 166 -6.23 -16.33 -11.31
CA PRO A 166 -7.42 -16.35 -10.44
C PRO A 166 -7.29 -17.25 -9.20
N ASP A 167 -6.28 -18.13 -9.14
CA ASP A 167 -6.30 -19.33 -8.29
C ASP A 167 -6.32 -19.02 -6.78
N LEU A 168 -5.36 -18.25 -6.25
CA LEU A 168 -5.34 -17.95 -4.82
C LEU A 168 -6.49 -17.02 -4.42
N GLU A 169 -6.94 -16.13 -5.31
CA GLU A 169 -8.13 -15.32 -5.04
C GLU A 169 -9.40 -16.17 -4.91
N GLU A 170 -9.56 -17.19 -5.76
CA GLU A 170 -10.66 -18.14 -5.67
C GLU A 170 -10.60 -18.94 -4.35
N VAL A 171 -9.41 -19.42 -3.95
CA VAL A 171 -9.21 -20.10 -2.67
C VAL A 171 -9.63 -19.19 -1.51
N MET A 172 -9.14 -17.95 -1.48
CA MET A 172 -9.47 -17.00 -0.41
C MET A 172 -10.95 -16.63 -0.37
N ALA A 173 -11.62 -16.58 -1.52
CA ALA A 173 -13.03 -16.21 -1.63
C ALA A 173 -13.97 -17.37 -1.25
N THR A 174 -13.67 -18.58 -1.67
CA THR A 174 -14.60 -19.72 -1.63
C THR A 174 -14.31 -20.71 -0.51
N SER A 175 -13.05 -20.90 -0.12
CA SER A 175 -12.70 -21.85 0.93
C SER A 175 -13.26 -21.41 2.28
N ARG A 176 -13.61 -22.41 3.09
CA ARG A 176 -14.03 -22.26 4.49
C ARG A 176 -13.17 -23.13 5.40
N ASP A 177 -12.12 -23.76 4.88
CA ASP A 177 -11.13 -24.48 5.66
C ASP A 177 -10.04 -23.50 6.12
N GLN A 178 -9.93 -23.32 7.44
CA GLN A 178 -8.95 -22.43 8.05
C GLN A 178 -7.51 -22.77 7.63
N LYS A 179 -7.16 -24.05 7.48
CA LYS A 179 -5.79 -24.47 7.15
C LYS A 179 -5.44 -24.13 5.71
N GLU A 180 -6.38 -24.30 4.79
CA GLU A 180 -6.21 -23.94 3.39
C GLU A 180 -6.09 -22.42 3.22
N LEU A 181 -6.99 -21.67 3.88
CA LEU A 181 -6.93 -20.21 3.90
C LEU A 181 -5.61 -19.70 4.50
N LEU A 182 -5.12 -20.34 5.57
CA LEU A 182 -3.85 -19.98 6.20
C LEU A 182 -2.67 -20.27 5.25
N TRP A 183 -2.67 -21.42 4.58
CA TRP A 183 -1.65 -21.77 3.59
C TRP A 183 -1.57 -20.73 2.47
N ALA A 184 -2.70 -20.37 1.86
CA ALA A 184 -2.74 -19.37 0.80
C ALA A 184 -2.27 -18.00 1.29
N TRP A 185 -2.79 -17.57 2.45
CA TRP A 185 -2.48 -16.28 3.07
C TRP A 185 -1.00 -16.13 3.42
N GLN A 186 -0.42 -17.14 4.06
CA GLN A 186 0.97 -17.14 4.49
C GLN A 186 1.90 -17.33 3.28
N GLY A 187 1.59 -18.30 2.42
CA GLY A 187 2.37 -18.61 1.23
C GLY A 187 2.53 -17.39 0.31
N TRP A 188 1.47 -16.60 0.13
CA TRP A 188 1.55 -15.38 -0.67
C TRP A 188 2.49 -14.32 -0.07
N ARG A 189 2.44 -14.15 1.25
CA ARG A 189 3.33 -13.21 1.97
C ARG A 189 4.78 -13.66 1.97
N ASP A 190 5.01 -14.97 2.03
CA ASP A 190 6.35 -15.55 1.97
C ASP A 190 6.90 -15.48 0.53
N ALA A 191 6.07 -15.71 -0.49
CA ALA A 191 6.46 -15.65 -1.89
C ALA A 191 6.78 -14.24 -2.38
N VAL A 192 6.02 -13.22 -1.94
CA VAL A 192 6.20 -11.83 -2.40
C VAL A 192 6.84 -10.96 -1.34
N GLY A 193 6.18 -10.83 -0.17
CA GLY A 193 6.55 -9.89 0.87
C GLY A 193 8.03 -10.00 1.27
N ARG A 194 8.46 -11.21 1.67
CA ARG A 194 9.85 -11.47 2.07
C ARG A 194 10.87 -11.08 1.01
N GLN A 195 10.59 -11.38 -0.27
CA GLN A 195 11.51 -11.07 -1.37
C GLN A 195 11.68 -9.56 -1.57
N LEU A 196 10.64 -8.78 -1.30
CA LEU A 196 10.64 -7.35 -1.55
C LEU A 196 11.20 -6.50 -0.41
N ARG A 197 11.39 -7.07 0.78
CA ARG A 197 11.81 -6.32 1.97
C ARG A 197 13.05 -5.46 1.74
N MET A 198 14.16 -6.07 1.32
CA MET A 198 15.43 -5.36 1.12
C MET A 198 15.35 -4.34 -0.02
N THR A 199 14.67 -4.70 -1.10
CA THR A 199 14.46 -3.82 -2.26
C THR A 199 13.63 -2.59 -1.86
N PHE A 200 12.63 -2.77 -1.00
CA PHE A 200 11.77 -1.70 -0.53
C PHE A 200 12.54 -0.65 0.30
N GLU A 201 13.54 -1.07 1.09
CA GLU A 201 14.41 -0.12 1.80
C GLU A 201 15.12 0.84 0.84
N ARG A 202 15.67 0.29 -0.26
CA ARG A 202 16.38 1.10 -1.26
C ARG A 202 15.41 1.98 -2.06
N TYR A 203 14.23 1.46 -2.38
CA TYR A 203 13.13 2.23 -2.98
C TYR A 203 12.76 3.46 -2.13
N VAL A 204 12.61 3.31 -0.81
CA VAL A 204 12.26 4.42 0.10
C VAL A 204 13.36 5.49 0.10
N GLN A 205 14.63 5.10 0.13
CA GLN A 205 15.75 6.05 0.08
C GLN A 205 15.75 6.90 -1.19
N LEU A 206 15.63 6.26 -2.36
CA LEU A 206 15.60 6.95 -3.64
C LEU A 206 14.33 7.79 -3.81
N SER A 207 13.20 7.31 -3.28
CA SER A 207 11.95 8.06 -3.27
C SER A 207 12.06 9.37 -2.48
N ASN A 208 12.59 9.31 -1.25
CA ASN A 208 12.78 10.50 -0.44
C ASN A 208 13.79 11.46 -1.07
N LYS A 209 14.88 10.95 -1.63
CA LYS A 209 15.84 11.78 -2.37
C LYS A 209 15.18 12.50 -3.55
N ALA A 210 14.32 11.82 -4.31
CA ALA A 210 13.56 12.44 -5.38
C ALA A 210 12.63 13.55 -4.85
N ALA A 211 11.97 13.33 -3.72
CA ALA A 211 11.10 14.32 -3.08
C ALA A 211 11.87 15.57 -2.60
N GLU A 212 13.01 15.37 -1.93
CA GLU A 212 13.91 16.44 -1.48
C GLU A 212 14.40 17.31 -2.64
N LEU A 213 14.80 16.69 -3.76
CA LEU A 213 15.22 17.42 -4.97
C LEU A 213 14.07 18.20 -5.66
N ASN A 214 12.83 17.89 -5.30
CA ASN A 214 11.64 18.64 -5.70
C ASN A 214 11.16 19.64 -4.65
N GLY A 215 11.86 19.78 -3.52
CA GLY A 215 11.53 20.74 -2.46
C GLY A 215 10.48 20.25 -1.46
N TYR A 216 10.24 18.94 -1.39
CA TYR A 216 9.37 18.33 -0.38
C TYR A 216 10.20 17.69 0.74
N GLU A 217 9.62 17.55 1.93
CA GLU A 217 10.28 16.92 3.08
C GLU A 217 10.52 15.42 2.87
N ASP A 218 9.55 14.73 2.26
CA ASP A 218 9.60 13.30 1.97
C ASP A 218 8.65 12.94 0.82
N MET A 219 8.72 11.68 0.34
CA MET A 219 7.85 11.22 -0.75
C MET A 219 6.35 11.24 -0.39
N GLY A 220 6.00 11.04 0.87
CA GLY A 220 4.62 11.17 1.35
C GLY A 220 4.09 12.59 1.21
N ALA A 221 4.87 13.60 1.61
CA ALA A 221 4.50 15.02 1.44
C ALA A 221 4.30 15.36 -0.04
N MET A 222 5.18 14.86 -0.91
CA MET A 222 5.07 15.00 -2.36
C MET A 222 3.81 14.33 -2.94
N TRP A 223 3.41 13.16 -2.44
CA TRP A 223 2.16 12.51 -2.85
C TRP A 223 0.93 13.30 -2.39
N ARG A 224 0.94 13.79 -1.15
CA ARG A 224 -0.17 14.58 -0.58
C ARG A 224 -0.36 15.90 -1.32
N SER A 225 0.69 16.49 -1.90
CA SER A 225 0.59 17.74 -2.66
C SER A 225 -0.35 17.65 -3.87
N ALA A 226 -0.62 16.45 -4.41
CA ALA A 226 -1.58 16.25 -5.50
C ALA A 226 -3.03 16.63 -5.12
N TYR A 227 -3.31 16.75 -3.82
CA TYR A 227 -4.61 17.18 -3.29
C TYR A 227 -4.70 18.67 -3.01
N GLU A 228 -3.63 19.45 -3.20
CA GLU A 228 -3.65 20.91 -3.06
C GLU A 228 -4.31 21.37 -1.73
N SER A 229 -4.04 20.63 -0.64
CA SER A 229 -4.66 20.84 0.68
C SER A 229 -3.62 20.68 1.78
N ASP A 230 -3.47 21.71 2.61
CA ASP A 230 -2.59 21.72 3.77
C ASP A 230 -3.16 20.92 4.95
N THR A 231 -4.46 20.66 4.94
CA THR A 231 -5.19 19.97 6.04
C THR A 231 -5.54 18.53 5.72
N LEU A 232 -4.97 17.96 4.63
CA LEU A 232 -5.38 16.65 4.11
C LEU A 232 -5.33 15.54 5.17
N GLU A 233 -4.28 15.51 6.00
CA GLU A 233 -4.16 14.46 7.03
C GLU A 233 -5.25 14.58 8.10
N GLN A 234 -5.54 15.79 8.56
CA GLN A 234 -6.60 16.05 9.54
C GLN A 234 -7.99 15.76 8.94
N ASP A 235 -8.22 16.17 7.69
CA ASP A 235 -9.48 15.96 6.99
C ASP A 235 -9.75 14.45 6.83
N VAL A 236 -8.74 13.67 6.42
CA VAL A 236 -8.85 12.21 6.27
C VAL A 236 -9.10 11.53 7.63
N GLU A 237 -8.43 11.96 8.69
CA GLU A 237 -8.63 11.42 10.03
C GLU A 237 -10.04 11.70 10.56
N GLN A 238 -10.55 12.92 10.37
CA GLN A 238 -11.92 13.28 10.73
C GLN A 238 -12.94 12.43 9.95
N LEU A 239 -12.78 12.29 8.63
CA LEU A 239 -13.66 11.45 7.80
C LEU A 239 -13.66 9.99 8.27
N TYR A 240 -12.51 9.47 8.71
CA TYR A 240 -12.41 8.13 9.26
C TYR A 240 -13.19 8.00 10.58
N GLU A 241 -13.02 8.95 11.51
CA GLU A 241 -13.72 8.98 12.78
C GLU A 241 -15.24 9.02 12.63
N GLU A 242 -15.75 9.84 11.69
CA GLU A 242 -17.18 9.91 11.37
C GLU A 242 -17.78 8.57 10.89
N LEU A 243 -16.96 7.72 10.26
CA LEU A 243 -17.38 6.43 9.72
C LEU A 243 -17.17 5.26 10.70
N GLN A 244 -16.42 5.46 11.78
CA GLN A 244 -16.15 4.41 12.78
C GLN A 244 -17.41 3.75 13.33
N PRO A 245 -18.50 4.46 13.69
CA PRO A 245 -19.68 3.82 14.24
C PRO A 245 -20.29 2.76 13.31
N LEU A 246 -20.27 3.02 11.99
CA LEU A 246 -20.76 2.07 11.00
C LEU A 246 -19.82 0.87 10.86
N TYR A 247 -18.51 1.11 10.79
CA TYR A 247 -17.52 0.04 10.71
C TYR A 247 -17.52 -0.86 11.95
N LEU A 248 -17.56 -0.30 13.16
CA LEU A 248 -17.53 -1.07 14.41
C LEU A 248 -18.77 -1.96 14.56
N ASN A 249 -19.94 -1.48 14.14
CA ASN A 249 -21.16 -2.28 14.13
C ASN A 249 -21.09 -3.43 13.11
N LEU A 250 -20.54 -3.17 11.91
CA LEU A 250 -20.32 -4.20 10.91
C LEU A 250 -19.30 -5.24 11.40
N HIS A 251 -18.16 -4.79 11.96
CA HIS A 251 -17.11 -5.65 12.50
C HIS A 251 -17.64 -6.59 13.58
N ALA A 252 -18.34 -6.06 14.59
CA ALA A 252 -18.89 -6.87 15.67
C ALA A 252 -19.88 -7.92 15.15
N TYR A 253 -20.77 -7.53 14.24
CA TYR A 253 -21.73 -8.44 13.61
C TYR A 253 -21.03 -9.57 12.83
N VAL A 254 -20.04 -9.21 12.01
CA VAL A 254 -19.24 -10.17 11.23
C VAL A 254 -18.46 -11.10 12.14
N ARG A 255 -17.84 -10.57 13.20
CA ARG A 255 -17.11 -11.35 14.21
C ARG A 255 -18.02 -12.40 14.86
N ARG A 256 -19.26 -12.06 15.22
CA ARG A 256 -20.23 -13.06 15.70
C ARG A 256 -20.53 -14.12 14.66
N GLY A 257 -20.75 -13.74 13.39
CA GLY A 257 -21.00 -14.69 12.31
C GLY A 257 -19.84 -15.68 12.12
N LEU A 258 -18.61 -15.18 12.13
CA LEU A 258 -17.40 -16.00 12.08
C LEU A 258 -17.24 -16.88 13.34
N TYR A 259 -17.56 -16.35 14.52
CA TYR A 259 -17.56 -17.12 15.77
C TYR A 259 -18.53 -18.31 15.71
N ARG A 260 -19.74 -18.10 15.15
CA ARG A 260 -20.72 -19.18 14.96
C ARG A 260 -20.22 -20.28 14.02
N PHE A 261 -19.44 -19.92 13.00
CA PHE A 261 -18.95 -20.86 12.00
C PHE A 261 -17.65 -21.56 12.42
N TYR A 262 -16.61 -20.80 12.78
CA TYR A 262 -15.28 -21.33 13.13
C TYR A 262 -15.14 -21.71 14.61
N GLY A 263 -16.01 -21.20 15.49
CA GLY A 263 -16.03 -21.53 16.90
C GLY A 263 -15.07 -20.69 17.78
N PRO A 264 -15.16 -20.88 19.11
CA PRO A 264 -14.43 -20.09 20.11
C PRO A 264 -12.92 -20.34 20.14
N GLN A 265 -12.44 -21.39 19.47
CA GLN A 265 -11.01 -21.70 19.42
C GLN A 265 -10.26 -20.74 18.49
N LEU A 266 -10.95 -20.18 17.49
CA LEU A 266 -10.36 -19.28 16.50
C LEU A 266 -10.80 -17.82 16.73
N ILE A 267 -12.04 -17.61 17.15
CA ILE A 267 -12.62 -16.26 17.25
C ILE A 267 -12.87 -15.93 18.71
N ASP A 268 -12.26 -14.84 19.18
CA ASP A 268 -12.59 -14.22 20.45
C ASP A 268 -13.74 -13.22 20.22
N PRO A 269 -14.90 -13.35 20.91
CA PRO A 269 -16.01 -12.41 20.79
C PRO A 269 -15.66 -10.97 21.20
N ARG A 270 -14.52 -10.75 21.88
CA ARG A 270 -14.02 -9.44 22.36
C ARG A 270 -12.72 -9.01 21.68
N GLY A 271 -12.16 -9.85 20.80
CA GLY A 271 -10.85 -9.65 20.19
C GLY A 271 -10.88 -9.28 18.71
N PRO A 272 -9.69 -9.14 18.09
CA PRO A 272 -9.56 -8.91 16.66
C PRO A 272 -9.91 -10.16 15.84
N ILE A 273 -10.27 -9.96 14.56
CA ILE A 273 -10.56 -11.06 13.63
C ILE A 273 -9.26 -11.51 12.92
N PRO A 274 -8.98 -12.83 12.82
CA PRO A 274 -7.85 -13.32 12.03
C PRO A 274 -7.92 -12.89 10.56
N ALA A 275 -6.83 -12.32 10.03
CA ALA A 275 -6.84 -11.64 8.73
C ALA A 275 -7.01 -12.55 7.49
N HIS A 276 -7.05 -13.88 7.64
CA HIS A 276 -7.09 -14.87 6.55
C HIS A 276 -8.50 -15.43 6.28
N ILE A 277 -9.49 -15.15 7.13
CA ILE A 277 -10.83 -15.76 7.04
C ILE A 277 -11.92 -14.78 6.56
N LEU A 278 -11.52 -13.71 5.88
CA LEU A 278 -12.39 -12.60 5.48
C LEU A 278 -12.65 -12.56 3.98
N GLY A 279 -12.50 -13.69 3.27
CA GLY A 279 -12.91 -13.80 1.87
C GLY A 279 -11.96 -13.15 0.85
N ASN A 280 -10.83 -12.59 1.30
CA ASN A 280 -9.90 -11.85 0.46
C ASN A 280 -8.47 -11.91 1.02
N MET A 281 -7.47 -11.97 0.14
CA MET A 281 -6.04 -12.09 0.48
C MET A 281 -5.54 -11.04 1.50
N TRP A 282 -6.12 -9.83 1.47
CA TRP A 282 -5.75 -8.72 2.37
C TRP A 282 -6.84 -8.36 3.36
N ALA A 283 -7.99 -9.05 3.34
CA ALA A 283 -9.18 -8.67 4.08
C ALA A 283 -9.60 -7.21 3.83
N GLN A 284 -9.41 -6.73 2.60
CA GLN A 284 -9.81 -5.37 2.20
C GLN A 284 -11.28 -5.29 1.79
N SER A 285 -11.85 -6.41 1.35
CA SER A 285 -13.27 -6.60 1.06
C SER A 285 -13.69 -7.91 1.70
N TRP A 286 -14.88 -7.93 2.31
CA TRP A 286 -15.42 -9.09 3.04
C TRP A 286 -16.65 -9.67 2.34
N VAL A 287 -16.94 -9.23 1.11
CA VAL A 287 -18.17 -9.64 0.39
C VAL A 287 -18.23 -11.15 0.15
N SER A 288 -17.10 -11.81 -0.05
CA SER A 288 -17.02 -13.24 -0.33
C SER A 288 -17.35 -14.15 0.86
N ILE A 289 -17.55 -13.60 2.06
CA ILE A 289 -18.06 -14.34 3.24
C ILE A 289 -19.53 -14.02 3.54
N LEU A 290 -20.25 -13.41 2.60
CA LEU A 290 -21.67 -13.03 2.78
C LEU A 290 -22.54 -14.22 3.19
N ASP A 291 -22.27 -15.42 2.68
CA ASP A 291 -22.90 -16.69 3.08
C ASP A 291 -22.83 -16.96 4.60
N LEU A 292 -21.75 -16.55 5.26
CA LEU A 292 -21.56 -16.77 6.70
C LEU A 292 -22.27 -15.72 7.57
N VAL A 293 -22.54 -14.55 6.99
CA VAL A 293 -23.02 -13.37 7.74
C VAL A 293 -24.34 -12.82 7.19
N LEU A 294 -25.03 -13.56 6.33
CA LEU A 294 -26.28 -13.12 5.70
C LEU A 294 -27.36 -12.82 6.78
N PRO A 295 -27.87 -11.58 6.86
CA PRO A 295 -28.88 -11.17 7.84
C PRO A 295 -30.14 -12.03 7.85
N PHE A 296 -30.67 -12.31 6.65
CA PHE A 296 -31.88 -13.10 6.45
C PHE A 296 -31.58 -14.29 5.52
N PRO A 297 -31.15 -15.44 6.07
CA PRO A 297 -30.72 -16.60 5.28
C PRO A 297 -31.81 -17.24 4.41
N GLU A 298 -33.08 -17.07 4.78
CA GLU A 298 -34.23 -17.59 4.04
C GLU A 298 -34.49 -16.83 2.72
N LYS A 299 -33.82 -15.69 2.52
CA LYS A 299 -33.93 -14.85 1.31
C LYS A 299 -32.53 -14.52 0.75
N PRO A 300 -31.78 -15.52 0.30
CA PRO A 300 -30.45 -15.29 -0.25
C PRO A 300 -30.53 -14.46 -1.54
N PRO A 301 -29.54 -13.59 -1.80
CA PRO A 301 -29.48 -12.87 -3.07
C PRO A 301 -29.34 -13.85 -4.24
N GLU A 302 -29.92 -13.50 -5.39
CA GLU A 302 -29.74 -14.30 -6.60
C GLU A 302 -28.26 -14.29 -7.04
N ASP A 303 -27.77 -15.46 -7.47
CA ASP A 303 -26.41 -15.60 -7.99
C ASP A 303 -26.31 -15.06 -9.42
N ILE A 304 -25.98 -13.77 -9.53
CA ILE A 304 -25.83 -13.05 -10.80
C ILE A 304 -24.74 -13.69 -11.67
N THR A 305 -23.65 -14.17 -11.06
CA THR A 305 -22.57 -14.86 -11.77
C THR A 305 -23.09 -16.13 -12.46
N LYS A 306 -23.89 -16.93 -11.76
CA LYS A 306 -24.55 -18.11 -12.33
C LYS A 306 -25.54 -17.75 -13.44
N ILE A 307 -26.29 -16.66 -13.28
CA ILE A 307 -27.22 -16.16 -14.31
C ILE A 307 -26.44 -15.75 -15.57
N MET A 308 -25.36 -14.97 -15.44
CA MET A 308 -24.51 -14.56 -16.56
C MET A 308 -23.90 -15.75 -17.30
N LYS A 309 -23.35 -16.73 -16.55
CA LYS A 309 -22.81 -17.98 -17.12
C LYS A 309 -23.89 -18.81 -17.82
N GLY A 310 -25.07 -18.94 -17.21
CA GLY A 310 -26.22 -19.64 -17.80
C GLY A 310 -26.76 -18.97 -19.07
N GLN A 311 -26.63 -17.64 -19.17
CA GLN A 311 -26.94 -16.87 -20.37
C GLN A 311 -25.77 -16.80 -21.37
N HIS A 312 -24.69 -17.56 -21.14
CA HIS A 312 -23.49 -17.61 -22.00
C HIS A 312 -22.87 -16.23 -22.26
N TRP A 313 -22.79 -15.38 -21.24
CA TRP A 313 -22.06 -14.12 -21.34
C TRP A 313 -20.57 -14.38 -21.59
N LYS A 314 -19.95 -13.48 -22.35
CA LYS A 314 -18.51 -13.44 -22.63
C LYS A 314 -17.94 -12.09 -22.15
N PRO A 315 -16.62 -11.96 -21.92
CA PRO A 315 -16.00 -10.69 -21.55
C PRO A 315 -16.44 -9.53 -22.44
N GLU A 316 -16.42 -9.69 -23.77
CA GLU A 316 -16.86 -8.65 -24.72
C GLU A 316 -18.28 -8.12 -24.43
N LYS A 317 -19.23 -9.00 -24.07
CA LYS A 317 -20.59 -8.59 -23.72
C LYS A 317 -20.59 -7.73 -22.44
N MET A 318 -19.77 -8.05 -21.45
CA MET A 318 -19.66 -7.28 -20.21
C MET A 318 -19.17 -5.84 -20.49
N PHE A 319 -18.17 -5.68 -21.36
CA PHE A 319 -17.73 -4.36 -21.84
C PHE A 319 -18.83 -3.62 -22.61
N GLN A 320 -19.58 -4.31 -23.48
CA GLN A 320 -20.69 -3.71 -24.22
C GLN A 320 -21.81 -3.23 -23.30
N GLU A 321 -22.09 -3.96 -22.21
CA GLU A 321 -23.06 -3.54 -21.20
C GLU A 321 -22.62 -2.28 -20.45
N ALA A 322 -21.34 -2.19 -20.09
CA ALA A 322 -20.78 -0.96 -19.54
C ALA A 322 -20.85 0.21 -20.55
N GLU A 323 -20.46 0.01 -21.81
CA GLU A 323 -20.58 1.05 -22.85
C GLU A 323 -22.03 1.52 -23.03
N LYS A 324 -23.00 0.61 -23.07
CA LYS A 324 -24.43 0.94 -23.13
C LYS A 324 -24.84 1.81 -21.95
N PHE A 325 -24.35 1.52 -20.74
CA PHE A 325 -24.65 2.35 -19.58
C PHE A 325 -24.16 3.78 -19.77
N PHE A 326 -22.88 3.99 -20.11
CA PHE A 326 -22.33 5.34 -20.28
C PHE A 326 -23.00 6.10 -21.42
N THR A 327 -23.24 5.46 -22.56
CA THR A 327 -23.94 6.07 -23.69
C THR A 327 -25.43 6.34 -23.37
N SER A 328 -26.07 5.55 -22.51
CA SER A 328 -27.42 5.82 -22.00
C SER A 328 -27.51 7.15 -21.24
N LEU A 329 -26.42 7.58 -20.59
CA LEU A 329 -26.32 8.88 -19.93
C LEU A 329 -26.09 10.03 -20.92
N GLY A 330 -25.79 9.73 -22.19
CA GLY A 330 -25.39 10.73 -23.19
C GLY A 330 -23.91 11.09 -23.13
N LEU A 331 -23.10 10.21 -22.52
CA LEU A 331 -21.64 10.31 -22.56
C LEU A 331 -21.11 9.75 -23.89
N LEU A 332 -19.79 9.81 -24.07
CA LEU A 332 -19.13 9.52 -25.34
C LEU A 332 -19.07 8.00 -25.57
N SER A 333 -19.28 7.56 -26.81
CA SER A 333 -18.99 6.17 -27.20
C SER A 333 -17.49 5.93 -27.23
N THR A 334 -17.08 4.68 -26.96
CA THR A 334 -15.66 4.32 -27.12
C THR A 334 -15.28 4.27 -28.60
N PRO A 335 -14.05 4.67 -28.97
CA PRO A 335 -13.61 4.62 -30.36
C PRO A 335 -13.42 3.16 -30.83
N PRO A 336 -13.53 2.85 -32.13
CA PRO A 336 -13.29 1.49 -32.65
C PRO A 336 -11.92 0.90 -32.26
N GLU A 337 -10.91 1.74 -32.14
CA GLU A 337 -9.56 1.38 -31.73
C GLU A 337 -9.52 0.80 -30.31
N PHE A 338 -10.41 1.24 -29.41
CA PHE A 338 -10.52 0.71 -28.05
C PHE A 338 -10.82 -0.80 -28.06
N TRP A 339 -11.80 -1.21 -28.86
CA TRP A 339 -12.20 -2.62 -28.99
C TRP A 339 -11.13 -3.48 -29.64
N LYS A 340 -10.39 -2.90 -30.59
CA LYS A 340 -9.32 -3.59 -31.31
C LYS A 340 -8.06 -3.79 -30.46
N ASN A 341 -7.70 -2.80 -29.64
CA ASN A 341 -6.40 -2.76 -28.98
C ASN A 341 -6.42 -3.14 -27.50
N SER A 342 -7.59 -3.19 -26.85
CA SER A 342 -7.70 -3.56 -25.43
C SER A 342 -7.45 -5.06 -25.19
N MET A 343 -6.90 -5.39 -24.03
CA MET A 343 -6.78 -6.77 -23.56
C MET A 343 -7.94 -7.05 -22.58
N MET A 344 -9.03 -7.58 -23.12
CA MET A 344 -10.27 -7.83 -22.36
C MET A 344 -10.30 -9.20 -21.68
N GLU A 345 -9.40 -10.10 -22.04
CA GLU A 345 -9.28 -11.44 -21.48
C GLU A 345 -7.80 -11.86 -21.44
N ARG A 346 -7.48 -12.87 -20.62
CA ARG A 346 -6.11 -13.40 -20.53
C ARG A 346 -5.73 -14.07 -21.85
N PRO A 347 -4.60 -13.72 -22.48
CA PRO A 347 -4.14 -14.39 -23.68
C PRO A 347 -3.88 -15.89 -23.45
N THR A 348 -4.27 -16.73 -24.40
CA THR A 348 -4.06 -18.19 -24.36
C THR A 348 -2.86 -18.64 -25.20
N ASP A 349 -2.07 -17.71 -25.71
CA ASP A 349 -0.90 -17.94 -26.57
C ASP A 349 0.42 -18.11 -25.79
N GLY A 350 0.34 -18.29 -24.47
CA GLY A 350 1.49 -18.55 -23.59
C GLY A 350 2.26 -17.31 -23.16
N ARG A 351 1.77 -16.09 -23.47
CA ARG A 351 2.37 -14.86 -22.96
C ARG A 351 2.04 -14.65 -21.48
N GLU A 352 3.05 -14.22 -20.72
CA GLU A 352 2.87 -13.72 -19.37
C GLU A 352 2.42 -12.26 -19.40
N VAL A 353 1.44 -11.91 -18.56
CA VAL A 353 0.82 -10.59 -18.51
C VAL A 353 0.61 -10.15 -17.07
N GLU A 354 0.54 -8.85 -16.86
CA GLU A 354 0.12 -8.25 -15.60
C GLU A 354 -1.42 -8.19 -15.62
N CYS A 355 -2.11 -8.95 -14.76
CA CYS A 355 -3.57 -9.12 -14.83
C CYS A 355 -4.38 -8.03 -14.12
N HIS A 356 -3.77 -7.22 -13.25
CA HIS A 356 -4.46 -6.20 -12.49
C HIS A 356 -5.18 -5.21 -13.41
N ALA A 357 -6.47 -4.96 -13.13
CA ALA A 357 -7.31 -4.14 -13.99
C ALA A 357 -6.80 -2.69 -14.06
N SER A 358 -6.63 -2.17 -15.27
CA SER A 358 -6.19 -0.79 -15.50
C SER A 358 -6.71 -0.21 -16.81
N ALA A 359 -6.88 1.12 -16.84
CA ALA A 359 -7.27 1.90 -18.01
C ALA A 359 -6.11 2.83 -18.44
N TRP A 360 -5.93 3.00 -19.75
CA TRP A 360 -4.75 3.62 -20.35
C TRP A 360 -5.13 4.72 -21.35
N ASP A 361 -4.59 5.93 -21.18
CA ASP A 361 -4.58 7.02 -22.18
C ASP A 361 -3.20 7.05 -22.86
N PHE A 362 -3.17 6.96 -24.19
CA PHE A 362 -1.94 6.99 -24.99
C PHE A 362 -1.53 8.41 -25.40
N TYR A 363 -2.20 9.43 -24.86
CA TYR A 363 -1.92 10.87 -25.00
C TYR A 363 -2.04 11.45 -26.41
N ASN A 364 -2.50 10.68 -27.39
CA ASN A 364 -2.77 11.14 -28.75
C ASN A 364 -4.23 11.59 -28.97
N GLY A 365 -5.13 11.39 -27.99
CA GLY A 365 -6.55 11.79 -28.08
C GLY A 365 -7.44 10.83 -28.88
N GLU A 366 -6.90 9.69 -29.30
CA GLU A 366 -7.54 8.69 -30.16
C GLU A 366 -7.47 7.28 -29.57
N ASP A 367 -6.34 6.89 -29.00
CA ASP A 367 -6.08 5.53 -28.49
C ASP A 367 -6.24 5.47 -26.97
N PHE A 368 -7.24 4.70 -26.55
CA PHE A 368 -7.56 4.43 -25.15
C PHE A 368 -7.80 2.94 -25.00
N ARG A 369 -7.31 2.33 -23.92
CA ARG A 369 -7.36 0.86 -23.76
C ARG A 369 -7.66 0.46 -22.32
N ILE A 370 -8.25 -0.72 -22.16
CA ILE A 370 -8.32 -1.42 -20.87
C ILE A 370 -7.49 -2.70 -20.94
N LYS A 371 -6.79 -3.00 -19.85
CA LYS A 371 -6.10 -4.26 -19.60
C LYS A 371 -6.75 -4.93 -18.39
N LYS A 372 -7.38 -6.10 -18.60
CA LYS A 372 -7.96 -6.91 -17.53
C LYS A 372 -8.04 -8.38 -17.96
N CYS A 373 -7.62 -9.29 -17.08
CA CYS A 373 -7.88 -10.73 -17.23
C CYS A 373 -9.31 -11.02 -16.77
N THR A 374 -10.30 -10.78 -17.63
CA THR A 374 -11.72 -10.82 -17.24
C THR A 374 -12.26 -12.25 -17.12
N GLU A 375 -12.84 -12.55 -15.96
CA GLU A 375 -13.69 -13.70 -15.71
C GLU A 375 -15.18 -13.32 -15.75
N VAL A 376 -16.05 -14.26 -16.10
CA VAL A 376 -17.50 -14.00 -16.17
C VAL A 376 -18.10 -14.08 -14.76
N THR A 377 -17.94 -13.01 -13.99
CA THR A 377 -18.51 -12.83 -12.64
C THR A 377 -19.11 -11.42 -12.46
N ILE A 378 -19.92 -11.22 -11.40
CA ILE A 378 -20.46 -9.90 -11.05
C ILE A 378 -19.37 -8.94 -10.58
N GLU A 379 -18.35 -9.42 -9.86
CA GLU A 379 -17.21 -8.63 -9.42
C GLU A 379 -16.47 -8.04 -10.62
N ASP A 380 -16.21 -8.89 -11.63
CA ASP A 380 -15.53 -8.49 -12.85
C ASP A 380 -16.39 -7.61 -13.74
N LEU A 381 -17.72 -7.81 -13.76
CA LEU A 381 -18.65 -6.89 -14.40
C LEU A 381 -18.52 -5.49 -13.79
N LEU A 382 -18.65 -5.37 -12.47
CA LEU A 382 -18.54 -4.07 -11.78
C LEU A 382 -17.13 -3.47 -11.92
N SER A 383 -16.08 -4.29 -11.96
CA SER A 383 -14.72 -3.86 -12.28
C SER A 383 -14.63 -3.22 -13.67
N ILE A 384 -15.27 -3.81 -14.69
CA ILE A 384 -15.34 -3.23 -16.04
C ILE A 384 -16.09 -1.90 -16.04
N PHE A 385 -17.21 -1.79 -15.33
CA PHE A 385 -17.92 -0.52 -15.17
C PHE A 385 -17.01 0.57 -14.57
N HIS A 386 -16.22 0.22 -13.56
CA HIS A 386 -15.24 1.13 -12.96
C HIS A 386 -14.16 1.54 -13.98
N GLN A 387 -13.54 0.60 -14.69
CA GLN A 387 -12.49 0.90 -15.68
C GLN A 387 -13.02 1.72 -16.86
N MET A 388 -14.24 1.45 -17.32
CA MET A 388 -14.91 2.24 -18.35
C MET A 388 -15.20 3.67 -17.89
N GLY A 389 -15.35 3.90 -16.57
CA GLY A 389 -15.42 5.25 -16.00
C GLY A 389 -14.12 6.03 -16.18
N HIS A 390 -12.95 5.39 -16.02
CA HIS A 390 -11.65 6.00 -16.34
C HIS A 390 -11.56 6.34 -17.82
N ILE A 391 -11.97 5.43 -18.72
CA ILE A 391 -12.03 5.70 -20.17
C ILE A 391 -12.93 6.89 -20.48
N GLN A 392 -14.09 7.02 -19.82
CA GLN A 392 -14.93 8.21 -19.98
C GLN A 392 -14.24 9.49 -19.52
N TYR A 393 -13.51 9.44 -18.40
CA TYR A 393 -12.70 10.59 -17.99
C TYR A 393 -11.71 10.98 -19.10
N PHE A 394 -11.01 9.99 -19.67
CA PHE A 394 -10.04 10.19 -20.75
C PHE A 394 -10.66 10.84 -21.97
N LEU A 395 -11.80 10.31 -22.42
CA LEU A 395 -12.53 10.82 -23.57
C LEU A 395 -13.02 12.26 -23.38
N GLN A 396 -13.41 12.64 -22.15
CA GLN A 396 -13.97 13.96 -21.87
C GLN A 396 -12.91 15.06 -21.83
N TYR A 397 -11.72 14.77 -21.28
CA TYR A 397 -10.64 15.76 -21.17
C TYR A 397 -9.60 15.70 -22.30
N LYS A 398 -9.79 14.82 -23.30
CA LYS A 398 -8.78 14.60 -24.37
C LYS A 398 -8.38 15.84 -25.16
N ASN A 399 -9.23 16.88 -25.16
CA ASN A 399 -8.95 18.14 -25.85
C ASN A 399 -8.24 19.17 -24.97
N LEU A 400 -7.99 18.87 -23.69
CA LEU A 400 -7.13 19.69 -22.83
C LEU A 400 -5.66 19.46 -23.17
N SER A 401 -4.81 20.40 -22.74
CA SER A 401 -3.37 20.19 -22.66
C SER A 401 -3.07 18.89 -21.91
N VAL A 402 -2.05 18.13 -22.35
CA VAL A 402 -1.62 16.91 -21.64
C VAL A 402 -1.28 17.15 -20.17
N ILE A 403 -0.93 18.39 -19.78
CA ILE A 403 -0.69 18.78 -18.37
C ILE A 403 -1.97 18.67 -17.53
N PHE A 404 -3.14 18.86 -18.14
CA PHE A 404 -4.44 18.83 -17.49
C PHE A 404 -5.25 17.55 -17.72
N ARG A 405 -4.70 16.58 -18.47
CA ARG A 405 -5.31 15.25 -18.70
C ARG A 405 -5.08 14.33 -17.50
N ALA A 406 -5.70 14.71 -16.39
CA ALA A 406 -5.82 13.96 -15.16
C ALA A 406 -7.13 14.38 -14.49
N GLY A 407 -7.62 13.61 -13.52
CA GLY A 407 -8.73 14.03 -12.68
C GLY A 407 -8.39 15.28 -11.88
N ALA A 408 -9.42 15.92 -11.31
CA ALA A 408 -9.23 17.14 -10.53
C ALA A 408 -8.23 16.95 -9.37
N ASN A 409 -8.26 15.77 -8.76
CA ASN A 409 -7.20 15.17 -7.98
C ASN A 409 -7.25 13.63 -8.18
N PRO A 410 -6.30 12.84 -7.67
CA PRO A 410 -6.29 11.38 -7.88
C PRO A 410 -7.55 10.65 -7.36
N ALA A 411 -8.23 11.18 -6.34
CA ALA A 411 -9.45 10.56 -5.81
C ALA A 411 -10.67 10.76 -6.72
N PHE A 412 -10.71 11.85 -7.51
CA PHE A 412 -11.78 12.08 -8.48
C PHE A 412 -11.79 11.03 -9.59
N GLU A 413 -10.61 10.62 -10.09
CA GLU A 413 -10.50 9.57 -11.12
C GLU A 413 -11.16 8.28 -10.63
N GLU A 414 -10.74 7.80 -9.45
CA GLU A 414 -11.28 6.59 -8.82
C GLU A 414 -12.77 6.71 -8.47
N ALA A 415 -13.21 7.90 -8.04
CA ALA A 415 -14.61 8.14 -7.68
C ALA A 415 -15.54 8.01 -8.88
N VAL A 416 -15.16 8.53 -10.04
CA VAL A 416 -16.02 8.52 -11.24
C VAL A 416 -16.33 7.10 -11.69
N GLY A 417 -15.32 6.22 -11.76
CA GLY A 417 -15.55 4.80 -12.04
C GLY A 417 -16.47 4.15 -11.01
N SER A 418 -16.22 4.44 -9.74
CA SER A 418 -16.95 3.82 -8.63
C SER A 418 -18.40 4.28 -8.49
N VAL A 419 -18.72 5.54 -8.79
CA VAL A 419 -20.09 6.10 -8.75
C VAL A 419 -21.03 5.28 -9.63
N ILE A 420 -20.55 4.88 -10.81
CA ILE A 420 -21.36 4.16 -11.78
C ILE A 420 -21.66 2.75 -11.29
N THR A 421 -20.71 2.11 -10.61
CA THR A 421 -20.91 0.78 -10.02
C THR A 421 -22.08 0.74 -9.04
N LEU A 422 -22.34 1.84 -8.30
CA LEU A 422 -23.48 1.93 -7.37
C LEU A 422 -24.84 1.85 -8.07
N SER A 423 -24.96 2.41 -9.27
CA SER A 423 -26.18 2.27 -10.06
C SER A 423 -26.23 0.95 -10.83
N ALA A 424 -25.09 0.49 -11.36
CA ALA A 424 -25.00 -0.77 -12.09
C ALA A 424 -25.31 -2.00 -11.21
N SER A 425 -25.00 -1.94 -9.90
CA SER A 425 -25.33 -2.98 -8.92
C SER A 425 -26.73 -2.83 -8.31
N SER A 426 -27.47 -1.76 -8.63
CA SER A 426 -28.81 -1.56 -8.07
C SER A 426 -29.78 -2.65 -8.56
N HIS A 427 -30.69 -3.09 -7.68
CA HIS A 427 -31.71 -4.08 -8.01
C HIS A 427 -32.48 -3.70 -9.29
N LYS A 428 -32.88 -2.42 -9.39
CA LYS A 428 -33.57 -1.89 -10.58
C LYS A 428 -32.76 -2.07 -11.86
N HIS A 429 -31.46 -1.81 -11.83
CA HIS A 429 -30.61 -1.96 -13.00
C HIS A 429 -30.48 -3.43 -13.40
N LEU A 430 -30.09 -4.28 -12.46
CA LEU A 430 -29.87 -5.70 -12.70
C LEU A 430 -31.13 -6.41 -13.20
N LEU A 431 -32.30 -6.08 -12.65
CA LEU A 431 -33.59 -6.56 -13.14
C LEU A 431 -33.83 -6.15 -14.61
N ASN A 432 -33.63 -4.87 -14.94
CA ASN A 432 -33.83 -4.36 -16.30
C ASN A 432 -32.84 -4.96 -17.33
N ARG A 433 -31.69 -5.46 -16.87
CA ARG A 433 -30.71 -6.18 -17.72
C ARG A 433 -30.96 -7.69 -17.77
N GLY A 434 -31.98 -8.21 -17.07
CA GLY A 434 -32.27 -9.64 -17.00
C GLY A 434 -31.25 -10.42 -16.17
N LEU A 435 -30.62 -9.76 -15.19
CA LEU A 435 -29.68 -10.35 -14.24
C LEU A 435 -30.30 -10.64 -12.87
N LEU A 436 -31.59 -10.32 -12.70
CA LEU A 436 -32.44 -10.71 -11.57
C LEU A 436 -33.80 -11.18 -12.12
N SER A 437 -34.49 -12.02 -11.36
CA SER A 437 -35.80 -12.58 -11.75
C SER A 437 -36.97 -11.91 -11.05
N HIS A 438 -36.79 -11.40 -9.83
CA HIS A 438 -37.87 -10.82 -9.03
C HIS A 438 -37.96 -9.30 -9.16
N GLN A 439 -39.19 -8.77 -9.31
CA GLN A 439 -39.44 -7.34 -9.53
C GLN A 439 -39.48 -6.49 -8.26
N HIS A 440 -39.76 -7.11 -7.11
CA HIS A 440 -39.92 -6.41 -5.84
C HIS A 440 -38.80 -6.82 -4.89
N GLN A 441 -38.29 -5.86 -4.13
CA GLN A 441 -37.35 -6.07 -3.04
C GLN A 441 -38.07 -5.72 -1.74
N ASP A 442 -38.21 -6.68 -0.84
CA ASP A 442 -38.75 -6.44 0.49
C ASP A 442 -37.69 -5.90 1.47
N GLU A 443 -38.11 -5.58 2.70
CA GLU A 443 -37.21 -4.99 3.70
C GLU A 443 -36.06 -5.93 4.10
N GLU A 444 -36.28 -7.25 4.10
CA GLU A 444 -35.25 -8.24 4.45
C GLU A 444 -34.22 -8.37 3.32
N GLU A 445 -34.69 -8.41 2.08
CA GLU A 445 -33.82 -8.42 0.89
C GLU A 445 -33.05 -7.11 0.74
N GLU A 446 -33.62 -5.98 1.16
CA GLU A 446 -32.92 -4.69 1.23
C GLU A 446 -31.77 -4.72 2.24
N VAL A 447 -31.99 -5.28 3.43
CA VAL A 447 -30.93 -5.43 4.42
C VAL A 447 -29.84 -6.40 3.92
N ASN A 448 -30.21 -7.50 3.26
CA ASN A 448 -29.24 -8.43 2.66
C ASN A 448 -28.38 -7.74 1.58
N PHE A 449 -29.00 -6.94 0.70
CA PHE A 449 -28.27 -6.16 -0.31
C PHE A 449 -27.36 -5.10 0.33
N LEU A 450 -27.85 -4.35 1.32
CA LEU A 450 -27.02 -3.35 1.99
C LEU A 450 -25.87 -4.01 2.75
N MET A 451 -26.07 -5.20 3.32
CA MET A 451 -25.00 -5.97 3.94
C MET A 451 -23.91 -6.33 2.92
N SER A 452 -24.27 -6.84 1.73
CA SER A 452 -23.26 -7.15 0.71
C SER A 452 -22.47 -5.90 0.28
N MET A 453 -23.17 -4.77 0.09
CA MET A 453 -22.53 -3.48 -0.19
C MET A 453 -21.63 -3.01 0.96
N ALA A 454 -22.00 -3.25 2.22
CA ALA A 454 -21.20 -2.83 3.38
C ALA A 454 -19.95 -3.70 3.56
N LEU A 455 -20.05 -5.01 3.35
CA LEU A 455 -18.90 -5.91 3.36
C LEU A 455 -17.87 -5.55 2.29
N GLU A 456 -18.28 -4.95 1.17
CA GLU A 456 -17.36 -4.43 0.17
C GLU A 456 -16.84 -3.02 0.50
N LYS A 457 -17.75 -2.07 0.75
CA LYS A 457 -17.43 -0.64 0.82
C LYS A 457 -17.00 -0.19 2.23
N ILE A 458 -17.70 -0.64 3.27
CA ILE A 458 -17.44 -0.21 4.65
C ILE A 458 -16.23 -0.95 5.23
N ALA A 459 -16.10 -2.25 4.97
CA ALA A 459 -14.93 -3.03 5.38
C ALA A 459 -13.61 -2.48 4.80
N PHE A 460 -13.68 -1.85 3.63
CA PHE A 460 -12.55 -1.27 2.93
C PHE A 460 -12.04 0.05 3.52
N ILE A 461 -12.89 0.84 4.18
CA ILE A 461 -12.55 2.16 4.76
C ILE A 461 -11.26 2.12 5.60
N PRO A 462 -11.16 1.31 6.68
CA PRO A 462 -9.98 1.31 7.51
C PRO A 462 -8.74 0.77 6.79
N PHE A 463 -8.90 -0.17 5.84
CA PHE A 463 -7.77 -0.65 5.03
C PHE A 463 -7.24 0.45 4.12
N ALA A 464 -8.13 1.15 3.40
CA ALA A 464 -7.76 2.25 2.52
C ALA A 464 -7.07 3.40 3.28
N TYR A 465 -7.51 3.65 4.52
CA TYR A 465 -6.89 4.65 5.38
C TYR A 465 -5.48 4.24 5.84
N LEU A 466 -5.32 3.02 6.37
CA LEU A 466 -4.07 2.62 7.02
C LEU A 466 -2.89 2.42 6.05
N VAL A 467 -3.14 2.05 4.79
CA VAL A 467 -2.07 1.73 3.82
C VAL A 467 -1.17 2.93 3.57
N ASP A 468 -1.75 4.11 3.35
CA ASP A 468 -0.95 5.33 3.15
C ASP A 468 -0.51 5.96 4.46
N ARG A 469 -1.25 5.80 5.57
CA ARG A 469 -0.73 6.20 6.89
C ARG A 469 0.55 5.43 7.24
N PHE A 470 0.62 4.14 6.91
CA PHE A 470 1.85 3.35 7.00
C PHE A 470 2.95 3.94 6.11
N ARG A 471 2.68 4.12 4.81
CA ARG A 471 3.71 4.60 3.87
C ARG A 471 4.20 6.02 4.18
N TRP A 472 3.32 6.94 4.55
CA TRP A 472 3.69 8.29 4.96
C TRP A 472 4.65 8.27 6.15
N LYS A 473 4.34 7.45 7.17
CA LYS A 473 5.22 7.26 8.32
C LYS A 473 6.53 6.51 7.99
N VAL A 474 6.56 5.71 6.93
CA VAL A 474 7.81 5.12 6.42
C VAL A 474 8.65 6.18 5.71
N PHE A 475 8.03 7.02 4.88
CA PHE A 475 8.72 8.09 4.16
C PHE A 475 9.24 9.18 5.08
N ASP A 476 8.47 9.61 6.08
CA ASP A 476 8.91 10.62 7.06
C ASP A 476 9.93 10.09 8.10
N GLY A 477 10.18 8.76 8.13
CA GLY A 477 11.13 8.11 9.01
C GLY A 477 10.62 7.77 10.42
N THR A 478 9.35 8.05 10.74
CA THR A 478 8.68 7.67 11.99
C THR A 478 8.69 6.15 12.17
N ILE A 479 8.33 5.41 11.12
CA ILE A 479 8.46 3.96 11.07
C ILE A 479 9.83 3.64 10.47
N ARG A 480 10.73 3.13 11.33
CA ARG A 480 12.06 2.70 10.92
C ARG A 480 12.00 1.33 10.26
N LYS A 481 12.90 1.09 9.31
CA LYS A 481 13.02 -0.20 8.61
C LYS A 481 13.13 -1.45 9.48
N ALA A 482 13.63 -1.30 10.72
CA ALA A 482 13.75 -2.41 11.67
C ALA A 482 12.39 -2.88 12.24
N VAL A 483 11.30 -2.13 12.00
CA VAL A 483 9.96 -2.39 12.56
C VAL A 483 8.85 -2.21 11.51
N TYR A 484 9.17 -2.37 10.22
CA TYR A 484 8.18 -2.19 9.15
C TYR A 484 6.99 -3.13 9.33
N ASN A 485 7.25 -4.41 9.58
CA ASN A 485 6.18 -5.40 9.63
C ASN A 485 5.38 -5.29 10.93
N GLN A 486 6.06 -5.02 12.04
CA GLN A 486 5.43 -4.74 13.33
C GLN A 486 4.47 -3.55 13.25
N GLU A 487 4.90 -2.40 12.70
CA GLU A 487 4.06 -1.21 12.63
C GLU A 487 2.91 -1.37 11.63
N TRP A 488 3.12 -2.14 10.54
CA TRP A 488 2.01 -2.54 9.67
C TRP A 488 0.92 -3.27 10.46
N TRP A 489 1.28 -4.25 11.30
CA TRP A 489 0.31 -4.99 12.11
C TRP A 489 -0.29 -4.18 13.26
N ASN A 490 0.45 -3.25 13.84
CA ASN A 490 -0.11 -2.29 14.81
C ASN A 490 -1.22 -1.45 14.17
N LEU A 491 -1.03 -0.99 12.93
CA LEU A 491 -2.03 -0.21 12.19
C LEU A 491 -3.23 -1.08 11.76
N ARG A 492 -2.98 -2.32 11.31
CA ARG A 492 -4.05 -3.30 11.01
C ARG A 492 -4.92 -3.58 12.24
N LEU A 493 -4.31 -3.77 13.41
CA LEU A 493 -5.02 -3.96 14.66
C LEU A 493 -5.78 -2.69 15.08
N LYS A 494 -5.12 -1.52 15.05
CA LYS A 494 -5.71 -0.24 15.47
C LYS A 494 -6.92 0.17 14.62
N TYR A 495 -6.84 0.01 13.31
CA TYR A 495 -7.87 0.56 12.40
C TYR A 495 -8.86 -0.49 11.93
N GLN A 496 -8.43 -1.74 11.68
CA GLN A 496 -9.34 -2.80 11.21
C GLN A 496 -9.75 -3.79 12.31
N GLY A 497 -9.07 -3.80 13.46
CA GLY A 497 -9.31 -4.84 14.45
C GLY A 497 -9.01 -6.23 13.89
N LEU A 498 -7.92 -6.34 13.13
CA LEU A 498 -7.45 -7.59 12.55
C LEU A 498 -6.09 -7.99 13.11
N CYS A 499 -5.89 -9.29 13.25
CA CYS A 499 -4.64 -9.88 13.70
C CYS A 499 -4.03 -10.79 12.63
N PRO A 500 -2.68 -10.94 12.62
CA PRO A 500 -2.07 -11.96 11.79
C PRO A 500 -2.41 -13.35 12.35
N PRO A 501 -2.72 -14.34 11.50
CA PRO A 501 -3.06 -15.67 11.99
C PRO A 501 -1.84 -16.50 12.43
N VAL A 502 -0.64 -16.04 12.08
CA VAL A 502 0.63 -16.61 12.53
C VAL A 502 1.51 -15.47 13.03
N PRO A 503 2.32 -15.68 14.08
CA PRO A 503 3.30 -14.70 14.52
C PRO A 503 4.19 -14.26 13.36
N ARG A 504 4.45 -12.96 13.28
CA ARG A 504 5.27 -12.36 12.21
C ARG A 504 6.60 -11.90 12.77
N THR A 505 7.60 -11.95 11.92
CA THR A 505 8.96 -11.49 12.22
C THR A 505 9.30 -10.30 11.32
N GLU A 506 10.45 -9.68 11.56
CA GLU A 506 10.98 -8.66 10.65
C GLU A 506 11.77 -9.27 9.48
N ASP A 507 11.79 -10.60 9.31
CA ASP A 507 12.15 -11.16 7.99
C ASP A 507 10.95 -11.06 7.02
N ASP A 508 9.73 -10.91 7.57
CA ASP A 508 8.52 -10.69 6.80
C ASP A 508 8.39 -9.22 6.36
N PHE A 509 7.67 -9.02 5.26
CA PHE A 509 7.26 -7.70 4.77
C PHE A 509 5.88 -7.82 4.11
N ASP A 510 4.88 -8.07 4.95
CA ASP A 510 3.49 -8.26 4.58
C ASP A 510 2.87 -7.11 3.76
N PRO A 511 3.20 -5.81 3.97
CA PRO A 511 2.72 -4.77 3.07
C PRO A 511 3.19 -4.95 1.62
N GLY A 512 4.40 -5.49 1.39
CA GLY A 512 4.90 -5.79 0.04
C GLY A 512 4.03 -6.78 -0.73
N ALA A 513 3.30 -7.65 -0.02
CA ALA A 513 2.35 -8.59 -0.63
C ALA A 513 1.07 -7.92 -1.14
N LYS A 514 0.95 -6.58 -1.12
CA LYS A 514 -0.13 -5.81 -1.75
C LYS A 514 0.38 -5.08 -3.00
N PHE A 515 -0.34 -5.22 -4.11
CA PHE A 515 0.03 -4.67 -5.43
C PHE A 515 0.49 -3.21 -5.35
N HIS A 516 -0.33 -2.34 -4.75
CA HIS A 516 -0.07 -0.90 -4.70
C HIS A 516 1.19 -0.51 -3.92
N ILE A 517 1.66 -1.34 -3.00
CA ILE A 517 2.97 -1.15 -2.33
C ILE A 517 4.09 -1.51 -3.30
N SER A 518 4.00 -2.68 -3.94
CA SER A 518 4.98 -3.17 -4.92
C SER A 518 5.09 -2.29 -6.17
N ALA A 519 3.96 -1.76 -6.64
CA ALA A 519 3.88 -0.90 -7.81
C ALA A 519 4.05 0.61 -7.48
N SER A 520 4.37 0.97 -6.23
CA SER A 520 4.56 2.37 -5.83
C SER A 520 3.35 3.28 -6.15
N MET A 521 2.12 2.77 -6.02
CA MET A 521 0.89 3.51 -6.33
C MET A 521 0.25 4.08 -5.04
N PRO A 522 0.09 5.41 -4.90
CA PRO A 522 -0.58 6.03 -3.74
C PRO A 522 -1.98 5.47 -3.49
N TYR A 523 -2.35 5.25 -2.22
CA TYR A 523 -3.58 4.52 -1.84
C TYR A 523 -4.68 5.42 -1.27
N ILE A 524 -4.35 6.60 -0.73
CA ILE A 524 -5.33 7.51 -0.13
C ILE A 524 -6.40 7.96 -1.12
N ARG A 525 -6.10 7.89 -2.42
CA ARG A 525 -7.06 8.06 -3.52
C ARG A 525 -8.31 7.21 -3.34
N TYR A 526 -8.17 5.97 -2.88
CA TYR A 526 -9.28 5.04 -2.72
C TYR A 526 -10.15 5.37 -1.51
N PHE A 527 -9.53 5.84 -0.41
CA PHE A 527 -10.25 6.29 0.77
C PHE A 527 -11.11 7.53 0.45
N LEU A 528 -10.53 8.56 -0.16
CA LEU A 528 -11.27 9.77 -0.53
C LEU A 528 -12.29 9.51 -1.65
N SER A 529 -11.94 8.64 -2.59
CA SER A 529 -12.84 8.19 -3.65
C SER A 529 -14.10 7.54 -3.09
N LEU A 530 -13.99 6.81 -1.98
CA LEU A 530 -15.13 6.19 -1.34
C LEU A 530 -16.14 7.22 -0.81
N MET A 531 -15.69 8.35 -0.28
CA MET A 531 -16.61 9.40 0.20
C MET A 531 -17.17 10.18 -0.99
N LEU A 532 -16.28 10.55 -1.92
CA LEU A 532 -16.64 11.27 -3.14
C LEU A 532 -17.66 10.50 -3.98
N GLN A 533 -17.53 9.17 -4.11
CA GLN A 533 -18.46 8.41 -4.95
C GLN A 533 -19.89 8.46 -4.40
N PHE A 534 -20.10 8.43 -3.08
CA PHE A 534 -21.46 8.57 -2.53
C PHE A 534 -21.97 10.01 -2.64
N GLN A 535 -21.12 11.02 -2.41
CA GLN A 535 -21.51 12.42 -2.59
C GLN A 535 -21.90 12.72 -4.04
N ILE A 536 -21.11 12.24 -5.00
CA ILE A 536 -21.41 12.38 -6.43
C ILE A 536 -22.66 11.58 -6.78
N HIS A 537 -22.81 10.35 -6.28
CA HIS A 537 -24.00 9.54 -6.52
C HIS A 537 -25.27 10.23 -6.04
N GLU A 538 -25.29 10.79 -4.82
CA GLU A 538 -26.42 11.58 -4.31
C GLU A 538 -26.78 12.75 -5.25
N ALA A 539 -25.77 13.49 -5.71
CA ALA A 539 -25.98 14.61 -6.64
C ALA A 539 -26.54 14.15 -8.00
N LEU A 540 -26.02 13.05 -8.56
CA LEU A 540 -26.49 12.49 -9.82
C LEU A 540 -27.91 11.90 -9.71
N CYS A 541 -28.24 11.28 -8.57
CA CYS A 541 -29.59 10.79 -8.27
C CYS A 541 -30.60 11.94 -8.15
N LYS A 542 -30.21 13.03 -7.49
CA LYS A 542 -31.03 14.25 -7.46
C LYS A 542 -31.23 14.81 -8.87
N ALA A 543 -30.18 14.84 -9.69
CA ALA A 543 -30.25 15.30 -11.08
C ALA A 543 -31.08 14.38 -11.99
N SER A 544 -31.13 13.07 -11.71
CA SER A 544 -32.00 12.11 -12.41
C SER A 544 -33.46 12.19 -11.99
N GLY A 545 -33.78 12.92 -10.92
CA GLY A 545 -35.13 13.03 -10.36
C GLY A 545 -35.52 11.82 -9.53
N HIS A 546 -34.55 11.08 -8.98
CA HIS A 546 -34.80 9.97 -8.07
C HIS A 546 -35.54 10.44 -6.81
N VAL A 547 -36.49 9.63 -6.34
CA VAL A 547 -37.23 9.83 -5.09
C VAL A 547 -37.19 8.52 -4.31
N GLY A 548 -36.94 8.60 -3.00
CA GLY A 548 -36.84 7.45 -2.11
C GLY A 548 -35.41 7.23 -1.58
N PRO A 549 -35.13 6.06 -0.98
CA PRO A 549 -33.82 5.76 -0.42
C PRO A 549 -32.71 5.84 -1.46
N LEU A 550 -31.55 6.37 -1.07
CA LEU A 550 -30.43 6.62 -1.98
C LEU A 550 -29.91 5.33 -2.62
N HIS A 551 -29.85 4.23 -1.87
CA HIS A 551 -29.35 2.94 -2.36
C HIS A 551 -30.23 2.28 -3.45
N ARG A 552 -31.46 2.77 -3.66
CA ARG A 552 -32.35 2.31 -4.73
C ARG A 552 -32.18 3.11 -6.03
N CYS A 553 -31.28 4.08 -6.04
CA CYS A 553 -31.09 4.96 -7.19
C CYS A 553 -30.36 4.26 -8.35
N ASP A 554 -30.98 4.33 -9.53
CA ASP A 554 -30.36 3.97 -10.81
C ASP A 554 -30.38 5.20 -11.73
N ILE A 555 -29.20 5.70 -12.10
CA ILE A 555 -29.06 6.86 -12.99
C ILE A 555 -29.12 6.48 -14.48
N TYR A 556 -29.21 5.19 -14.83
CA TYR A 556 -29.32 4.73 -16.22
C TYR A 556 -30.39 5.50 -17.01
N ASN A 557 -30.10 5.82 -18.28
CA ASN A 557 -30.91 6.68 -19.16
C ASN A 557 -31.09 8.15 -18.73
N SER A 558 -30.51 8.61 -17.61
CA SER A 558 -30.62 10.02 -17.20
C SER A 558 -29.63 10.91 -17.96
N LYS A 559 -30.10 11.55 -19.03
CA LYS A 559 -29.30 12.55 -19.78
C LYS A 559 -28.93 13.77 -18.94
N LYS A 560 -29.75 14.11 -17.93
CA LYS A 560 -29.47 15.21 -16.99
C LYS A 560 -28.28 14.89 -16.09
N ALA A 561 -28.26 13.69 -15.51
CA ALA A 561 -27.13 13.23 -14.71
C ALA A 561 -25.86 13.08 -15.57
N GLY A 562 -25.99 12.51 -16.77
CA GLY A 562 -24.86 12.39 -17.69
C GLY A 562 -24.27 13.73 -18.13
N LYS A 563 -25.11 14.74 -18.40
CA LYS A 563 -24.64 16.10 -18.69
C LYS A 563 -23.86 16.69 -17.52
N LEU A 564 -24.40 16.58 -16.29
CA LEU A 564 -23.74 17.07 -15.09
C LEU A 564 -22.38 16.41 -14.89
N LEU A 565 -22.30 15.09 -15.06
CA LEU A 565 -21.05 14.34 -15.00
C LEU A 565 -20.07 14.79 -16.09
N ALA A 566 -20.48 14.83 -17.36
CA ALA A 566 -19.64 15.26 -18.48
C ALA A 566 -19.08 16.67 -18.30
N ASP A 567 -19.90 17.61 -17.82
CA ASP A 567 -19.53 19.01 -17.62
C ASP A 567 -18.48 19.20 -16.51
N VAL A 568 -18.22 18.18 -15.69
CA VAL A 568 -17.21 18.12 -14.63
C VAL A 568 -15.98 17.35 -15.10
N LEU A 569 -16.17 16.20 -15.77
CA LEU A 569 -15.06 15.40 -16.34
C LEU A 569 -14.23 16.21 -17.34
N LYS A 570 -14.87 17.05 -18.16
CA LYS A 570 -14.21 17.93 -19.15
C LYS A 570 -13.22 18.92 -18.54
N LEU A 571 -13.32 19.21 -17.24
CA LEU A 571 -12.40 20.13 -16.57
C LEU A 571 -11.03 19.50 -16.34
N GLY A 572 -10.94 18.16 -16.30
CA GLY A 572 -9.71 17.46 -15.93
C GLY A 572 -9.10 18.05 -14.67
N SER A 573 -7.79 18.30 -14.69
CA SER A 573 -7.07 18.96 -13.60
C SER A 573 -6.86 20.46 -13.86
N SER A 574 -7.63 21.10 -14.74
CA SER A 574 -7.47 22.51 -15.10
C SER A 574 -7.96 23.48 -14.03
N LYS A 575 -8.81 23.02 -13.11
CA LYS A 575 -9.32 23.78 -11.96
C LYS A 575 -8.95 23.11 -10.65
N PRO A 576 -8.90 23.87 -9.52
CA PRO A 576 -8.80 23.29 -8.19
C PRO A 576 -9.95 22.32 -7.93
N TRP A 577 -9.66 21.18 -7.30
CA TRP A 577 -10.68 20.15 -7.06
C TRP A 577 -11.90 20.61 -6.24
N PRO A 578 -11.83 21.60 -5.30
CA PRO A 578 -13.03 22.07 -4.60
C PRO A 578 -14.04 22.74 -5.52
N GLU A 579 -13.57 23.45 -6.56
CA GLU A 579 -14.44 24.07 -7.57
C GLU A 579 -15.11 23.00 -8.44
N VAL A 580 -14.35 21.96 -8.79
CA VAL A 580 -14.86 20.81 -9.54
C VAL A 580 -15.93 20.08 -8.72
N LEU A 581 -15.69 19.88 -7.42
CA LEU A 581 -16.67 19.29 -6.50
C LEU A 581 -17.94 20.12 -6.40
N GLN A 582 -17.79 21.44 -6.21
CA GLN A 582 -18.92 22.36 -6.09
C GLN A 582 -19.80 22.34 -7.33
N LYS A 583 -19.21 22.19 -8.51
CA LYS A 583 -19.93 22.16 -9.77
C LYS A 583 -20.82 20.92 -9.93
N ILE A 584 -20.48 19.80 -9.27
CA ILE A 584 -21.26 18.56 -9.32
C ILE A 584 -22.19 18.38 -8.10
N THR A 585 -21.70 18.63 -6.89
CA THR A 585 -22.47 18.39 -5.64
C THR A 585 -23.07 19.66 -5.04
N GLY A 586 -22.54 20.84 -5.37
CA GLY A 586 -22.84 22.09 -4.68
C GLY A 586 -21.99 22.33 -3.42
N GLU A 587 -21.13 21.39 -3.04
CA GLU A 587 -20.26 21.46 -1.86
C GLU A 587 -18.78 21.59 -2.25
N THR A 588 -17.96 22.23 -1.41
CA THR A 588 -16.52 22.39 -1.66
C THR A 588 -15.64 21.42 -0.86
N LYS A 589 -16.25 20.61 0.02
CA LYS A 589 -15.55 19.67 0.90
C LYS A 589 -16.02 18.24 0.68
N VAL A 590 -15.10 17.29 0.89
CA VAL A 590 -15.45 15.87 0.98
C VAL A 590 -16.26 15.65 2.26
N SER A 591 -17.31 14.83 2.20
CA SER A 591 -18.25 14.61 3.31
C SER A 591 -18.68 13.15 3.37
N THR A 592 -18.86 12.62 4.59
CA THR A 592 -19.35 11.26 4.85
C THR A 592 -20.87 11.16 4.77
N LYS A 593 -21.59 12.30 4.72
CA LYS A 593 -23.05 12.38 4.87
C LYS A 593 -23.81 11.50 3.86
N ALA A 594 -23.44 11.54 2.58
CA ALA A 594 -24.10 10.77 1.55
C ALA A 594 -23.89 9.25 1.74
N LEU A 595 -22.68 8.84 2.14
CA LEU A 595 -22.37 7.44 2.47
C LEU A 595 -23.19 6.98 3.68
N MET A 596 -23.22 7.75 4.76
CA MET A 596 -24.02 7.45 5.95
C MET A 596 -25.52 7.40 5.65
N THR A 597 -26.00 8.23 4.72
CA THR A 597 -27.40 8.22 4.25
C THR A 597 -27.72 6.96 3.46
N TYR A 598 -26.81 6.53 2.57
CA TYR A 598 -26.93 5.28 1.81
C TYR A 598 -27.09 4.07 2.74
N PHE A 599 -26.24 3.97 3.76
CA PHE A 599 -26.19 2.83 4.70
C PHE A 599 -27.06 2.99 5.94
N LYS A 600 -27.85 4.07 6.05
CA LYS A 600 -28.67 4.35 7.24
C LYS A 600 -29.62 3.18 7.62
N PRO A 601 -30.32 2.52 6.68
CA PRO A 601 -31.18 1.38 7.02
C PRO A 601 -30.39 0.23 7.64
N LEU A 602 -29.25 -0.13 7.04
CA LEU A 602 -28.37 -1.18 7.56
C LEU A 602 -27.78 -0.83 8.92
N LEU A 603 -27.33 0.41 9.12
CA LEU A 603 -26.80 0.84 10.41
C LEU A 603 -27.83 0.66 11.53
N ASN A 604 -29.07 1.08 11.30
CA ASN A 604 -30.14 0.92 12.27
C ASN A 604 -30.41 -0.56 12.58
N TRP A 605 -30.38 -1.42 11.56
CA TRP A 605 -30.53 -2.86 11.71
C TRP A 605 -29.36 -3.48 12.49
N LEU A 606 -28.11 -3.18 12.13
CA LEU A 606 -26.90 -3.66 12.79
C LEU A 606 -26.87 -3.28 14.27
N VAL A 607 -27.20 -2.03 14.61
CA VAL A 607 -27.26 -1.58 16.01
C VAL A 607 -28.29 -2.38 16.79
N THR A 608 -29.49 -2.56 16.22
CA THR A 608 -30.56 -3.34 16.87
C THR A 608 -30.12 -4.78 17.11
N GLU A 609 -29.51 -5.41 16.10
CA GLU A 609 -29.07 -6.80 16.17
C GLU A 609 -27.88 -6.99 17.11
N ASN A 610 -26.91 -6.08 17.11
CA ASN A 610 -25.77 -6.12 18.02
C ASN A 610 -26.20 -5.94 19.48
N VAL A 611 -27.14 -5.02 19.75
CA VAL A 611 -27.73 -4.85 21.09
C VAL A 611 -28.50 -6.10 21.52
N ARG A 612 -29.28 -6.71 20.61
CA ARG A 612 -30.06 -7.93 20.89
C ARG A 612 -29.19 -9.09 21.39
N HIS A 613 -27.97 -9.23 20.84
CA HIS A 613 -27.03 -10.30 21.22
C HIS A 613 -25.98 -9.86 22.24
N GLY A 614 -26.03 -8.62 22.72
CA GLY A 614 -25.06 -8.12 23.70
C GLY A 614 -23.63 -8.02 23.17
N GLU A 615 -23.47 -7.68 21.89
CA GLU A 615 -22.16 -7.56 21.25
C GLU A 615 -21.34 -6.41 21.85
N ILE A 616 -20.03 -6.64 21.98
CA ILE A 616 -19.09 -5.61 22.39
C ILE A 616 -18.49 -4.99 21.13
N LEU A 617 -18.76 -3.70 20.90
CA LEU A 617 -18.18 -3.01 19.75
C LEU A 617 -16.67 -2.83 19.94
N GLY A 618 -15.94 -2.95 18.82
CA GLY A 618 -14.48 -2.91 18.84
C GLY A 618 -13.86 -4.18 19.43
N TRP A 619 -12.57 -4.10 19.76
CA TRP A 619 -11.75 -5.22 20.21
C TRP A 619 -10.96 -4.80 21.46
N PRO A 620 -11.64 -4.61 22.62
CA PRO A 620 -10.96 -4.22 23.86
C PRO A 620 -9.88 -5.23 24.27
N ASP A 621 -10.07 -6.50 23.93
CA ASP A 621 -9.10 -7.56 24.17
C ASP A 621 -8.20 -7.66 22.92
N PHE A 622 -7.18 -6.80 22.85
CA PHE A 622 -6.32 -6.64 21.66
C PHE A 622 -5.31 -7.77 21.43
N SER A 623 -5.27 -8.79 22.29
CA SER A 623 -4.40 -9.96 22.14
C SER A 623 -4.87 -10.84 20.99
N CYS A 624 -3.92 -11.29 20.16
CA CYS A 624 -4.20 -12.23 19.08
C CYS A 624 -4.31 -13.64 19.69
N SER A 625 -5.53 -14.15 19.88
CA SER A 625 -5.84 -15.40 20.62
C SER A 625 -5.26 -16.70 20.04
N LEU A 626 -4.58 -16.66 18.89
CA LEU A 626 -3.96 -17.83 18.25
C LEU A 626 -2.71 -18.35 18.97
N GLU A 627 -2.09 -17.57 19.86
CA GLU A 627 -0.98 -18.04 20.71
C GLU A 627 -1.42 -19.15 21.69
N GLN A 628 -2.70 -19.19 22.10
CA GLN A 628 -3.14 -20.15 23.11
C GLN A 628 -3.55 -21.52 22.57
N SER A 629 -3.81 -21.66 21.27
CA SER A 629 -4.27 -22.92 20.68
C SER A 629 -3.12 -23.82 20.21
N PHE A 630 -1.99 -23.25 19.78
CA PHE A 630 -0.79 -24.03 19.44
C PHE A 630 0.05 -24.41 20.68
N ASP A 631 0.12 -23.56 21.70
CA ASP A 631 0.86 -23.88 22.94
C ASP A 631 0.16 -24.92 23.82
N LYS A 632 -1.11 -25.24 23.56
CA LYS A 632 -1.80 -26.34 24.27
C LYS A 632 -1.35 -27.73 23.84
N GLU A 633 -0.61 -27.87 22.74
CA GLU A 633 -0.07 -29.17 22.29
C GLU A 633 1.43 -29.38 22.55
N THR A 634 2.18 -28.37 23.01
CA THR A 634 3.60 -28.52 23.38
C THR A 634 3.94 -27.83 24.69
N ASP A 635 3.79 -28.56 25.79
CA ASP A 635 4.23 -28.19 27.14
C ASP A 635 5.77 -28.21 27.26
N ARG A 636 6.46 -27.42 26.42
CA ARG A 636 7.93 -27.34 26.33
C ARG A 636 8.42 -25.91 26.49
N ALA A 637 9.34 -25.71 27.42
CA ALA A 637 10.02 -24.46 27.67
C ALA A 637 11.37 -24.40 26.95
N ALA A 638 11.67 -23.30 26.28
CA ALA A 638 12.98 -23.06 25.69
C ALA A 638 14.00 -22.68 26.78
N PHE A 639 15.09 -23.44 26.91
CA PHE A 639 16.18 -23.19 27.85
C PHE A 639 17.54 -23.43 27.18
N LEU A 640 18.39 -22.39 27.09
CA LEU A 640 19.69 -22.42 26.43
C LEU A 640 19.67 -22.95 24.98
N GLY A 641 18.62 -22.63 24.21
CA GLY A 641 18.47 -23.08 22.82
C GLY A 641 18.01 -24.54 22.67
N LEU A 642 17.61 -25.19 23.77
CA LEU A 642 16.99 -26.52 23.78
C LEU A 642 15.52 -26.41 24.19
N GLU A 643 14.66 -27.21 23.59
CA GLU A 643 13.27 -27.39 24.04
C GLU A 643 13.24 -28.48 25.13
N LEU A 644 12.92 -28.08 26.37
CA LEU A 644 12.90 -28.95 27.54
C LEU A 644 11.53 -28.88 28.23
N ASN A 645 11.17 -29.91 28.99
CA ASN A 645 9.97 -29.83 29.83
C ASN A 645 10.16 -28.74 30.92
N PRO A 646 9.08 -28.08 31.40
CA PRO A 646 9.16 -27.01 32.39
C PRO A 646 9.95 -27.39 33.66
N ASP A 647 9.81 -28.63 34.12
CA ASP A 647 10.55 -29.15 35.29
C ASP A 647 12.05 -29.31 35.02
N GLN A 648 12.42 -29.66 33.78
CA GLN A 648 13.82 -29.78 33.36
C GLN A 648 14.47 -28.40 33.17
N ALA A 649 13.74 -27.44 32.60
CA ALA A 649 14.19 -26.05 32.49
C ALA A 649 14.39 -25.41 33.87
N LYS A 650 13.46 -25.64 34.80
CA LYS A 650 13.57 -25.19 36.19
C LYS A 650 14.75 -25.85 36.90
N SER A 651 14.94 -27.16 36.72
CA SER A 651 16.11 -27.87 37.25
C SER A 651 17.43 -27.29 36.68
N GLY A 652 17.49 -27.02 35.38
CA GLY A 652 18.63 -26.38 34.72
C GLY A 652 18.96 -24.99 35.26
N GLN A 653 17.93 -24.18 35.56
CA GLN A 653 18.11 -22.87 36.22
C GLN A 653 18.72 -23.00 37.62
N TRP A 654 18.24 -23.94 38.43
CA TRP A 654 18.79 -24.20 39.76
C TRP A 654 20.24 -24.73 39.71
N VAL A 655 20.57 -25.55 38.71
CA VAL A 655 21.94 -26.04 38.49
C VAL A 655 22.87 -24.89 38.09
N LEU A 656 22.47 -23.99 37.20
CA LEU A 656 23.25 -22.81 36.83
C LEU A 656 23.43 -21.85 38.01
N LEU A 657 22.40 -21.66 38.83
CA LEU A 657 22.47 -20.84 40.03
C LEU A 657 23.44 -21.46 41.06
N ALA A 658 23.37 -22.77 41.28
CA ALA A 658 24.29 -23.48 42.15
C ALA A 658 25.74 -23.41 41.64
N LEU A 659 25.96 -23.61 40.33
CA LEU A 659 27.28 -23.50 39.70
C LEU A 659 27.86 -22.08 39.80
N SER A 660 27.05 -21.04 39.61
CA SER A 660 27.50 -19.65 39.74
C SER A 660 27.83 -19.31 41.20
N PHE A 661 27.06 -19.82 42.17
CA PHE A 661 27.35 -19.67 43.59
C PHE A 661 28.64 -20.40 44.01
N VAL A 662 28.88 -21.62 43.51
CA VAL A 662 30.13 -22.36 43.76
C VAL A 662 31.33 -21.63 43.14
N MET A 663 31.20 -21.09 41.92
CA MET A 663 32.26 -20.28 41.31
C MET A 663 32.55 -19.02 42.13
N LEU A 664 31.52 -18.32 42.63
CA LEU A 664 31.69 -17.16 43.50
C LEU A 664 32.48 -17.51 44.79
N LEU A 665 32.13 -18.63 45.43
CA LEU A 665 32.83 -19.14 46.62
C LEU A 665 34.30 -19.47 46.32
N MET A 666 34.59 -20.10 45.18
CA MET A 666 35.95 -20.41 44.75
C MET A 666 36.78 -19.14 44.51
N VAL A 667 36.18 -18.11 43.91
CA VAL A 667 36.83 -16.80 43.72
C VAL A 667 37.11 -16.12 45.07
N LEU A 668 36.16 -16.14 46.00
CA LEU A 668 36.35 -15.57 47.35
C LEU A 668 37.44 -16.31 48.14
N LEU A 669 37.49 -17.64 48.07
CA LEU A 669 38.53 -18.45 48.70
C LEU A 669 39.91 -18.18 48.09
N LEU A 670 40.00 -18.05 46.77
CA LEU A 670 41.24 -17.68 46.07
C LEU A 670 41.68 -16.27 46.46
N ALA A 671 40.77 -15.30 46.49
CA ALA A 671 41.06 -13.92 46.92
C ALA A 671 41.55 -13.87 48.37
N TYR A 672 40.90 -14.60 49.28
CA TYR A 672 41.34 -14.71 50.68
C TYR A 672 42.72 -15.36 50.81
N LYS A 673 42.99 -16.41 50.01
CA LYS A 673 44.29 -17.09 50.00
C LYS A 673 45.40 -16.18 49.47
N VAL A 674 45.13 -15.40 48.42
CA VAL A 674 46.07 -14.39 47.89
C VAL A 674 46.32 -13.31 48.95
N TYR A 675 45.28 -12.76 49.57
CA TYR A 675 45.40 -11.75 50.63
C TYR A 675 46.23 -12.25 51.82
N THR A 676 46.01 -13.49 52.27
CA THR A 676 46.77 -14.07 53.40
C THR A 676 48.22 -14.37 53.04
N LEU A 677 48.51 -14.78 51.80
CA LEU A 677 49.88 -14.96 51.30
C LEU A 677 50.62 -13.63 51.15
N GLU A 678 49.95 -12.59 50.68
CA GLU A 678 50.50 -11.23 50.57
C GLU A 678 50.77 -10.62 51.95
N LYS A 679 49.85 -10.80 52.91
CA LYS A 679 50.05 -10.39 54.31
C LYS A 679 51.21 -11.15 54.98
N LYS A 680 51.33 -12.48 54.77
CA LYS A 680 52.48 -13.24 55.26
C LYS A 680 53.79 -12.77 54.64
N SER A 681 53.80 -12.48 53.33
CA SER A 681 54.97 -11.93 52.63
C SER A 681 55.40 -10.59 53.22
N LEU A 682 54.44 -9.70 53.53
CA LEU A 682 54.72 -8.41 54.17
C LEU A 682 55.24 -8.56 55.62
N ASP A 683 54.70 -9.49 56.42
CA ASP A 683 55.16 -9.72 57.80
C ASP A 683 56.56 -10.37 57.87
N THR A 684 56.95 -11.19 56.88
CA THR A 684 58.35 -11.65 56.75
C THR A 684 59.31 -10.56 56.25
N SER A 685 58.83 -9.48 55.63
CA SER A 685 59.70 -8.37 55.21
C SER A 685 60.07 -7.42 56.35
N THR A 686 59.36 -7.45 57.49
CA THR A 686 59.61 -6.58 58.66
C THR A 686 60.30 -7.27 59.84
N ARG A 687 60.56 -8.59 59.74
CA ARG A 687 61.29 -9.40 60.72
C ARG A 687 62.26 -10.34 60.01
N ASP A 688 63.45 -9.83 59.68
CA ASP A 688 64.73 -10.56 59.84
C ASP A 688 65.91 -9.75 59.29
N ASN A 689 66.58 -9.04 60.19
CA ASN A 689 68.03 -8.87 60.12
C ASN A 689 68.62 -9.91 61.09
N SER A 690 69.45 -10.81 60.57
CA SER A 690 70.20 -11.88 61.24
C SER A 690 69.48 -13.22 61.49
N VAL A 691 69.65 -14.16 60.54
CA VAL A 691 70.15 -15.56 60.67
C VAL A 691 69.67 -16.37 59.45
N HIS A 692 70.57 -17.14 58.82
CA HIS A 692 70.31 -17.89 57.59
C HIS A 692 69.25 -19.00 57.76
N VAL A 693 68.11 -18.86 57.06
CA VAL A 693 67.14 -19.92 56.78
C VAL A 693 66.76 -19.85 55.28
N PRO A 694 66.78 -20.98 54.52
CA PRO A 694 66.37 -20.96 53.11
C PRO A 694 64.87 -20.67 52.95
N PRO A 695 64.44 -19.94 51.90
CA PRO A 695 63.05 -19.52 51.76
C PRO A 695 62.12 -20.74 51.55
N PRO A 696 60.93 -20.78 52.16
CA PRO A 696 59.99 -21.88 51.97
C PRO A 696 59.49 -21.91 50.52
N LYS A 697 59.62 -23.05 49.85
CA LYS A 697 59.04 -23.28 48.52
C LYS A 697 57.51 -23.24 48.63
N ALA A 698 56.87 -22.36 47.87
CA ALA A 698 55.42 -22.26 47.80
C ALA A 698 54.89 -23.14 46.66
N TYR A 699 53.70 -23.73 46.83
CA TYR A 699 53.12 -24.66 45.87
C TYR A 699 51.92 -24.04 45.14
N PHE A 700 51.90 -24.12 43.81
CA PHE A 700 50.75 -23.80 42.97
C PHE A 700 50.36 -25.03 42.16
N LEU A 701 49.12 -25.51 42.30
CA LEU A 701 48.62 -26.75 41.65
C LEU A 701 49.58 -27.95 41.81
N GLY A 702 50.14 -28.14 43.02
CA GLY A 702 51.03 -29.25 43.33
C GLY A 702 52.49 -29.09 42.89
N THR A 703 52.84 -28.00 42.18
CA THR A 703 54.22 -27.73 41.75
C THR A 703 54.93 -26.74 42.69
N ALA A 704 56.15 -27.08 43.13
CA ALA A 704 56.97 -26.24 44.01
C ALA A 704 57.67 -25.15 43.20
N MET A 705 57.49 -23.88 43.57
CA MET A 705 58.05 -22.73 42.86
C MET A 705 58.29 -21.56 43.82
N GLU A 706 58.98 -20.51 43.35
CA GLU A 706 59.25 -19.34 44.17
C GLU A 706 57.95 -18.59 44.54
N PRO A 707 57.85 -18.05 45.77
CA PRO A 707 56.63 -17.39 46.27
C PRO A 707 56.08 -16.32 45.33
N HIS A 708 56.95 -15.52 44.71
CA HIS A 708 56.54 -14.46 43.78
C HIS A 708 55.86 -15.01 42.51
N GLN A 709 56.28 -16.18 42.03
CA GLN A 709 55.68 -16.84 40.85
C GLN A 709 54.33 -17.48 41.19
N VAL A 710 54.18 -18.02 42.41
CA VAL A 710 52.90 -18.55 42.91
C VAL A 710 51.86 -17.45 42.99
N VAL A 711 52.22 -16.29 43.54
CA VAL A 711 51.33 -15.13 43.64
C VAL A 711 50.92 -14.65 42.25
N ARG A 712 51.87 -14.51 41.30
CA ARG A 712 51.56 -14.10 39.93
C ARG A 712 50.62 -15.08 39.20
N ARG A 713 50.82 -16.39 39.36
CA ARG A 713 49.93 -17.41 38.75
C ARG A 713 48.55 -17.46 39.42
N GLN A 714 48.46 -17.22 40.73
CA GLN A 714 47.18 -17.09 41.44
C GLN A 714 46.40 -15.85 40.98
N TRP A 715 47.06 -14.71 40.76
CA TRP A 715 46.43 -13.52 40.18
C TRP A 715 45.91 -13.77 38.76
N MET A 716 46.65 -14.50 37.92
CA MET A 716 46.16 -14.89 36.59
C MET A 716 44.93 -15.81 36.66
N LEU A 717 44.93 -16.78 37.58
CA LEU A 717 43.78 -17.67 37.79
C LEU A 717 42.56 -16.89 38.31
N LEU A 718 42.77 -15.97 39.25
CA LEU A 718 41.73 -15.08 39.77
C LEU A 718 41.12 -14.23 38.63
N GLY A 719 41.96 -13.64 37.78
CA GLY A 719 41.52 -12.86 36.62
C GLY A 719 40.68 -13.69 35.65
N LEU A 720 41.10 -14.93 35.35
CA LEU A 720 40.35 -15.84 34.48
C LEU A 720 38.97 -16.18 35.07
N CYS A 721 38.89 -16.46 36.36
CA CYS A 721 37.62 -16.74 37.04
C CYS A 721 36.69 -15.53 37.07
N LEU A 722 37.23 -14.31 37.20
CA LEU A 722 36.46 -13.06 37.20
C LEU A 722 35.84 -12.78 35.82
N ILE A 723 36.59 -13.03 34.74
CA ILE A 723 36.08 -12.93 33.36
C ILE A 723 34.93 -13.93 33.14
N LEU A 724 35.11 -15.19 33.54
CA LEU A 724 34.06 -16.21 33.42
C LEU A 724 32.79 -15.84 34.22
N MET A 725 32.96 -15.24 35.41
CA MET A 725 31.84 -14.76 36.21
C MET A 725 31.10 -13.60 35.50
N LEU A 726 31.82 -12.62 34.96
CA LEU A 726 31.22 -11.50 34.21
C LEU A 726 30.47 -11.97 32.96
N CYS A 727 31.01 -12.95 32.23
CA CYS A 727 30.31 -13.56 31.11
C CYS A 727 29.00 -14.24 31.55
N SER A 728 29.02 -14.96 32.68
CA SER A 728 27.80 -15.61 33.20
C SER A 728 26.73 -14.60 33.65
N VAL A 729 27.14 -13.50 34.30
CA VAL A 729 26.24 -12.42 34.70
C VAL A 729 25.65 -11.70 33.49
N GLY A 730 26.47 -11.43 32.46
CA GLY A 730 25.99 -10.83 31.20
C GLY A 730 24.94 -11.71 30.50
N LEU A 731 25.11 -13.03 30.55
CA LEU A 731 24.14 -14.00 30.02
C LEU A 731 22.82 -13.98 30.81
N ILE A 732 22.89 -13.88 32.14
CA ILE A 732 21.71 -13.76 33.02
C ILE A 732 20.97 -12.44 32.76
N ILE A 733 21.69 -11.31 32.65
CA ILE A 733 21.08 -10.00 32.36
C ILE A 733 20.38 -10.02 31.00
N ARG A 734 20.98 -10.65 29.98
CA ARG A 734 20.35 -10.79 28.65
C ARG A 734 19.05 -11.59 28.72
N ILE A 735 19.02 -12.66 29.51
CA ILE A 735 17.82 -13.49 29.73
C ILE A 735 16.70 -12.67 30.41
N PHE A 736 17.03 -11.85 31.41
CA PHE A 736 16.02 -11.05 32.12
C PHE A 736 15.54 -9.82 31.34
N THR A 737 16.43 -9.17 30.59
CA THR A 737 16.10 -7.94 29.85
C THR A 737 15.25 -8.20 28.60
N GLN A 738 15.34 -9.38 27.98
CA GLN A 738 14.44 -9.77 26.88
C GLN A 738 12.98 -9.94 27.33
N HIS A 739 12.70 -10.16 28.62
CA HIS A 739 11.35 -10.38 29.14
C HIS A 739 10.61 -9.12 29.60
N SER A 740 11.25 -7.93 29.62
CA SER A 740 10.67 -6.75 30.32
C SER A 740 10.53 -5.47 29.48
N TRP A 741 10.62 -5.52 28.16
CA TRP A 741 10.43 -4.31 27.33
C TRP A 741 8.95 -4.09 26.97
N LYS A 742 8.29 -3.20 27.71
CA LYS A 742 7.01 -2.59 27.31
C LYS A 742 7.26 -1.34 26.43
N PRO A 743 6.52 -1.15 25.33
CA PRO A 743 6.66 0.01 24.45
C PRO A 743 6.30 1.37 25.12
N PRO A 744 6.81 2.51 24.61
CA PRO A 744 6.67 3.83 25.23
C PRO A 744 5.23 4.37 25.38
N TRP A 745 4.26 3.82 24.67
CA TRP A 745 2.85 4.23 24.71
C TRP A 745 2.04 3.52 25.82
N MET A 746 2.66 2.66 26.62
CA MET A 746 2.09 2.03 27.83
C MET A 746 2.47 2.76 29.14
N ARG A 747 2.75 4.08 29.11
CA ARG A 747 2.81 4.87 30.35
C ARG A 747 1.40 5.38 30.66
N ASP A 748 0.94 5.11 31.88
CA ASP A 748 -0.45 5.23 32.38
C ASP A 748 -1.08 6.64 32.38
N GLU A 749 -0.58 7.61 31.62
CA GLU A 749 -1.08 9.00 31.65
C GLU A 749 -2.09 9.37 30.54
N TRP A 750 -2.49 8.45 29.66
CA TRP A 750 -3.36 8.77 28.51
C TRP A 750 -4.80 8.23 28.57
N TRP A 751 -5.22 7.69 29.72
CA TRP A 751 -6.57 7.14 29.94
C TRP A 751 -7.32 7.82 31.10
N SER A 752 -7.27 9.15 31.21
CA SER A 752 -8.26 9.91 31.99
C SER A 752 -9.05 10.84 31.08
N TRP A 753 -10.28 10.46 30.77
CA TRP A 753 -11.30 11.36 30.25
C TRP A 753 -12.41 11.41 31.30
N ASP A 754 -12.38 12.47 32.12
CA ASP A 754 -13.59 13.11 32.66
C ASP A 754 -14.20 14.02 31.58
#